data_AF-A0A821B4J6-F1
#
_entry.id   AF-A0A821B4J6-F1
#
_cell.length_a   1.000
_cell.length_b   1.000
_cell.length_c   1.000
_cell.angle_alpha   90.00
_cell.angle_beta   90.00
_cell.angle_gamma   90.00
#
_symmetry.space_group_name_H-M   'P 1'
#
loop_
_entity.id
_entity.type
_entity.pdbx_description
1 polymer ?
#
loop_
_entity_poly.entity_id
_entity_poly.type
_entity_poly.pdbx_seq_one_letter_code
_entity_poly.pdbx_strand_id
1 'polypeptide(L)'
;MSFENLSTESTRNLLLLQKPLLDKLNLKIYNELKASTYKSCEQMVNILLDPKNYYIEQLKDLYKQCLGRLELDQIEPMEYRSKLCLIKVMILKLENKPTESLQMIHYALLYHPYDELINSLIIFINHSQFHSTLRAALINDIKYNSLNLVNFNVPTISMNLTFLKQTDRLRMLKKYEKAIVKRMSEKDPLQAAMSYIDLNMAVTGDPTSYASNLILACLYLYKAMTLPNKHLSEIYAYRSILFDISVQLFLLTRHYLPLYAQMYLYKILYTLILRSNELFKHRFSDDKSNISNRRPKNELIINDYQETLIEEIAKSIVQISKVTPFTHLPTATAYDLVYMNYAGNEFLATYLKQMSCRSSMYQYYFFEGIWKGWIRNEDFDEERFQSINAFLNDRNFNIADVEDLLNWSLLPRTVDGWLWSGKHRLQLREPAYSKVVGITLNNDTGDIEFLFTQASNNEHNLFDMHDVVDILTNGITSAFFTLDPPDNNYHSHPFNEMKYLPKRLSLATNYLQTLLHADYLLKMISTNTEVCSQNPFEMRPSDSGFMLRLPSHIRNEFKSIIEQKHQNLIGDNIHRFWIQAGTVSFQQTFHRGFFGFGRINENIQKFYIADDLKMSVRKHRMKYDEKGNLIDDTNDIENDHSAEAQFTKLFTKYYDEIGEYFPELLRLKELLKLGALSLFIQAQYERMKDYIHTIQSDTSIDEHLKKIKARIGRYPTGYDKTDEEVVSTLLNKLSSEFFCKKSELRPYVIDYLTYRDCQHELTGFIKKSLIEHKTKLKRTIDKMKIYILSNESPENDAKGLGNDPSRCAWVPAIFSNSEINYVRVYGGVNNTLDVHQVDNISLPKSIKTVKAEKSFEKVNKVRQQEQQFNRNQSQKISASANNSGSRTRPENNQATSGGSGDKNRNNNNQREREKPPKKESSVNQFARLVKTGGAPKQIDRIDAGNPDRGEKPHVHFKGGGALNKDGTWKHKPSDGSENKIFT
;
A
#
# COMPACT_ATOMS: atom_id res chain seq x y z
N MET A 1 40.68 -11.02 -43.97
CA MET A 1 41.46 -12.25 -44.23
C MET A 1 40.66 -13.41 -43.68
N SER A 2 40.20 -14.28 -44.57
CA SER A 2 39.36 -15.45 -44.32
C SER A 2 40.17 -16.59 -43.70
N PHE A 3 39.76 -17.07 -42.53
CA PHE A 3 40.12 -18.38 -41.98
C PHE A 3 38.99 -19.37 -42.31
N GLU A 4 38.82 -19.66 -43.59
CA GLU A 4 38.09 -20.84 -44.06
C GLU A 4 39.07 -21.64 -44.90
N ASN A 5 39.15 -22.95 -44.64
CA ASN A 5 40.07 -23.95 -45.21
C ASN A 5 41.29 -24.33 -44.36
N LEU A 6 41.06 -24.65 -43.08
CA LEU A 6 41.79 -25.78 -42.49
C LEU A 6 41.02 -27.06 -42.84
N SER A 7 41.68 -27.98 -43.54
CA SER A 7 41.10 -29.27 -43.91
C SER A 7 40.61 -30.01 -42.67
N THR A 8 39.46 -30.67 -42.79
CA THR A 8 38.90 -31.59 -41.80
C THR A 8 39.91 -32.63 -41.31
N GLU A 9 40.93 -32.93 -42.10
CA GLU A 9 42.01 -33.86 -41.78
C GLU A 9 43.08 -33.28 -40.85
N SER A 10 43.40 -31.98 -40.96
CA SER A 10 44.33 -31.31 -40.04
C SER A 10 43.74 -31.15 -38.64
N THR A 11 42.45 -30.82 -38.52
CA THR A 11 41.74 -30.77 -37.23
C THR A 11 41.59 -32.17 -36.63
N ARG A 12 41.36 -33.20 -37.46
CA ARG A 12 41.25 -34.60 -37.04
C ARG A 12 42.60 -35.18 -36.59
N ASN A 13 43.70 -34.81 -37.24
CA ASN A 13 45.06 -35.17 -36.82
C ASN A 13 45.48 -34.41 -35.56
N LEU A 14 45.07 -33.15 -35.38
CA LEU A 14 45.26 -32.43 -34.11
C LEU A 14 44.47 -33.09 -32.96
N LEU A 15 43.23 -33.52 -33.21
CA LEU A 15 42.40 -34.27 -32.26
C LEU A 15 42.98 -35.65 -31.95
N LEU A 16 43.55 -36.36 -32.93
CA LEU A 16 44.20 -37.66 -32.74
C LEU A 16 45.51 -37.55 -31.96
N LEU A 17 46.26 -36.46 -32.12
CA LEU A 17 47.48 -36.17 -31.33
C LEU A 17 47.14 -35.65 -29.93
N GLN A 18 46.03 -34.93 -29.75
CA GLN A 18 45.56 -34.49 -28.44
C GLN A 18 44.88 -35.60 -27.67
N LYS A 19 44.28 -36.60 -28.33
CA LYS A 19 43.51 -37.67 -27.68
C LYS A 19 44.30 -38.44 -26.59
N PRO A 20 45.56 -38.89 -26.78
CA PRO A 20 46.33 -39.53 -25.71
C PRO A 20 46.64 -38.59 -24.54
N LEU A 21 46.80 -37.28 -24.81
CA LEU A 21 47.07 -36.27 -23.81
C LEU A 21 45.80 -35.92 -23.02
N LEU A 22 44.66 -35.85 -23.72
CA LEU A 22 43.32 -35.73 -23.15
C LEU A 22 42.97 -36.97 -22.33
N ASP A 23 43.26 -38.18 -22.82
CA ASP A 23 43.00 -39.43 -22.12
C ASP A 23 43.85 -39.52 -20.84
N LYS A 24 45.11 -39.07 -20.86
CA LYS A 24 45.95 -38.96 -19.67
C LYS A 24 45.47 -37.88 -18.69
N LEU A 25 45.08 -36.71 -19.20
CA LEU A 25 44.54 -35.62 -18.39
C LEU A 25 43.23 -36.04 -17.73
N ASN A 26 42.33 -36.67 -18.49
CA ASN A 26 41.09 -37.24 -18.01
C ASN A 26 41.32 -38.37 -16.99
N LEU A 27 42.33 -39.22 -17.17
CA LEU A 27 42.66 -40.27 -16.20
C LEU A 27 43.18 -39.67 -14.88
N LYS A 28 44.02 -38.63 -14.96
CA LYS A 28 44.49 -37.89 -13.77
C LYS A 28 43.32 -37.28 -13.00
N ILE A 29 42.47 -36.58 -13.71
CA ILE A 29 41.29 -35.90 -13.19
C ILE A 29 40.25 -36.91 -12.64
N TYR A 30 40.09 -38.06 -13.30
CA TYR A 30 39.27 -39.18 -12.82
C TYR A 30 39.82 -39.73 -11.50
N ASN A 31 41.14 -39.92 -11.41
CA ASN A 31 41.79 -40.37 -10.18
C ASN A 31 41.70 -39.33 -9.06
N GLU A 32 41.78 -38.04 -9.38
CA GLU A 32 41.59 -36.93 -8.44
C GLU A 32 40.15 -36.89 -7.92
N LEU A 33 39.15 -37.04 -8.80
CA LEU A 33 37.74 -37.12 -8.41
C LEU A 33 37.45 -38.36 -7.57
N LYS A 34 38.02 -39.51 -7.97
CA LYS A 34 37.94 -40.74 -7.17
C LYS A 34 38.59 -40.55 -5.80
N ALA A 35 39.73 -39.87 -5.71
CA ALA A 35 40.35 -39.57 -4.42
C ALA A 35 39.54 -38.56 -3.58
N SER A 36 38.94 -37.55 -4.21
CA SER A 36 38.15 -36.51 -3.51
C SER A 36 36.80 -37.02 -3.01
N THR A 37 36.20 -38.03 -3.66
CA THR A 37 35.01 -38.72 -3.12
C THR A 37 35.23 -39.31 -1.73
N TYR A 38 36.49 -39.49 -1.31
CA TYR A 38 36.84 -39.95 0.04
C TYR A 38 37.42 -38.85 0.96
N LYS A 39 37.57 -37.59 0.48
CA LYS A 39 38.23 -36.51 1.24
C LYS A 39 37.33 -35.32 1.57
N SER A 40 36.82 -34.60 0.57
CA SER A 40 36.12 -33.32 0.77
C SER A 40 35.08 -33.08 -0.31
N CYS A 41 33.89 -32.62 0.09
CA CYS A 41 32.79 -32.27 -0.84
C CYS A 41 33.13 -31.01 -1.65
N GLU A 42 33.84 -30.05 -1.06
CA GLU A 42 34.17 -28.79 -1.73
C GLU A 42 35.18 -29.02 -2.86
N GLN A 43 36.24 -29.78 -2.57
CA GLN A 43 37.22 -30.18 -3.59
C GLN A 43 36.54 -30.93 -4.73
N MET A 44 35.63 -31.84 -4.40
CA MET A 44 34.85 -32.59 -5.38
C MET A 44 34.00 -31.68 -6.27
N VAL A 45 33.28 -30.71 -5.69
CA VAL A 45 32.48 -29.74 -6.46
C VAL A 45 33.35 -28.87 -7.36
N ASN A 46 34.46 -28.32 -6.85
CA ASN A 46 35.36 -27.48 -7.64
C ASN A 46 35.93 -28.24 -8.85
N ILE A 47 36.28 -29.51 -8.64
CA ILE A 47 36.71 -30.42 -9.69
C ILE A 47 35.57 -30.62 -10.72
N LEU A 48 34.37 -30.97 -10.25
CA LEU A 48 33.19 -31.23 -11.10
C LEU A 48 32.73 -30.01 -11.94
N LEU A 49 32.93 -28.79 -11.44
CA LEU A 49 32.50 -27.56 -12.11
C LEU A 49 33.45 -27.11 -13.23
N ASP A 50 34.67 -27.65 -13.31
CA ASP A 50 35.61 -27.27 -14.37
C ASP A 50 35.20 -27.92 -15.71
N PRO A 51 34.78 -27.12 -16.71
CA PRO A 51 34.25 -27.62 -17.97
C PRO A 51 35.29 -28.33 -18.85
N LYS A 52 36.60 -28.20 -18.55
CA LYS A 52 37.67 -28.85 -19.32
C LYS A 52 37.93 -30.30 -18.92
N ASN A 53 37.29 -30.77 -17.86
CA ASN A 53 37.82 -31.88 -17.08
C ASN A 53 37.12 -33.23 -17.31
N TYR A 54 35.96 -33.28 -17.97
CA TYR A 54 35.17 -34.53 -18.01
C TYR A 54 34.38 -34.77 -19.29
N TYR A 55 34.45 -36.01 -19.77
CA TYR A 55 33.42 -36.58 -20.64
C TYR A 55 32.30 -37.20 -19.81
N ILE A 56 31.05 -37.01 -20.23
CA ILE A 56 29.85 -37.54 -19.56
C ILE A 56 29.95 -39.05 -19.28
N GLU A 57 30.53 -39.81 -20.19
CA GLU A 57 30.71 -41.26 -20.06
C GLU A 57 31.70 -41.64 -18.94
N GLN A 58 32.75 -40.84 -18.70
CA GLN A 58 33.68 -41.08 -17.60
C GLN A 58 33.03 -40.85 -16.23
N LEU A 59 32.17 -39.83 -16.12
CA LEU A 59 31.40 -39.61 -14.89
C LEU A 59 30.38 -40.72 -14.67
N LYS A 60 29.71 -41.20 -15.72
CA LYS A 60 28.81 -42.37 -15.64
C LYS A 60 29.55 -43.63 -15.19
N ASP A 61 30.72 -43.89 -15.75
CA ASP A 61 31.57 -45.02 -15.37
C ASP A 61 32.04 -44.90 -13.92
N LEU A 62 32.48 -43.71 -13.48
CA LEU A 62 32.82 -43.46 -12.08
C LEU A 62 31.63 -43.73 -11.17
N TYR A 63 30.47 -43.15 -11.47
CA TYR A 63 29.25 -43.32 -10.70
C TYR A 63 28.86 -44.80 -10.59
N LYS A 64 28.90 -45.53 -11.71
CA LYS A 64 28.60 -46.98 -11.75
C LYS A 64 29.62 -47.80 -10.95
N GLN A 65 30.91 -47.48 -11.03
CA GLN A 65 31.95 -48.16 -10.27
C GLN A 65 31.80 -47.93 -8.76
N CYS A 66 31.48 -46.70 -8.37
CA CYS A 66 31.25 -46.35 -6.97
C CYS A 66 29.96 -46.96 -6.40
N LEU A 67 28.91 -47.04 -7.22
CA LEU A 67 27.62 -47.63 -6.83
C LEU A 67 27.67 -49.18 -6.79
N GLY A 68 28.44 -49.80 -7.69
CA GLY A 68 28.57 -51.26 -7.77
C GLY A 68 27.27 -51.92 -8.24
N ARG A 69 26.78 -52.90 -7.45
CA ARG A 69 25.48 -53.59 -7.65
C ARG A 69 24.38 -53.08 -6.72
N LEU A 70 24.70 -52.09 -5.89
CA LEU A 70 23.79 -51.59 -4.87
C LEU A 70 22.91 -50.50 -5.48
N GLU A 71 21.70 -50.35 -4.93
CA GLU A 71 20.91 -49.14 -5.17
C GLU A 71 21.44 -48.00 -4.28
N LEU A 72 21.17 -46.74 -4.68
CA LEU A 72 21.72 -45.57 -3.99
C LEU A 72 21.29 -45.53 -2.51
N ASP A 73 20.08 -45.98 -2.19
CA ASP A 73 19.52 -46.06 -0.83
C ASP A 73 20.16 -47.16 0.04
N GLN A 74 20.94 -48.07 -0.56
CA GLN A 74 21.66 -49.15 0.12
C GLN A 74 23.12 -48.79 0.47
N ILE A 75 23.61 -47.64 0.00
CA ILE A 75 25.01 -47.22 0.18
C ILE A 75 25.23 -46.63 1.58
N GLU A 76 26.16 -47.20 2.34
CA GLU A 76 26.66 -46.65 3.62
C GLU A 76 28.18 -46.39 3.52
N PRO A 77 28.73 -45.33 4.14
CA PRO A 77 28.05 -44.34 4.99
C PRO A 77 27.26 -43.28 4.19
N MET A 78 26.29 -42.62 4.83
CA MET A 78 25.46 -41.56 4.24
C MET A 78 26.24 -40.41 3.59
N GLU A 79 27.41 -40.05 4.13
CA GLU A 79 28.32 -39.07 3.52
C GLU A 79 28.79 -39.52 2.12
N TYR A 80 29.10 -40.80 1.96
CA TYR A 80 29.49 -41.33 0.66
C TYR A 80 28.32 -41.29 -0.32
N ARG A 81 27.12 -41.60 0.18
CA ARG A 81 25.86 -41.50 -0.59
C ARG A 81 25.60 -40.08 -1.10
N SER A 82 25.77 -39.05 -0.26
CA SER A 82 25.57 -37.66 -0.67
C SER A 82 26.59 -37.22 -1.74
N LYS A 83 27.85 -37.69 -1.65
CA LYS A 83 28.87 -37.45 -2.69
C LYS A 83 28.48 -38.10 -4.03
N LEU A 84 27.93 -39.33 -4.02
CA LEU A 84 27.42 -39.96 -5.24
C LEU A 84 26.27 -39.18 -5.87
N CYS A 85 25.39 -38.60 -5.05
CA CYS A 85 24.38 -37.67 -5.55
C CYS A 85 25.03 -36.50 -6.31
N LEU A 86 26.08 -35.86 -5.80
CA LEU A 86 26.78 -34.76 -6.49
C LEU A 86 27.34 -35.17 -7.87
N ILE A 87 27.90 -36.38 -8.01
CA ILE A 87 28.32 -36.91 -9.33
C ILE A 87 27.10 -37.03 -10.24
N LYS A 88 26.00 -37.59 -9.73
CA LYS A 88 24.77 -37.79 -10.49
C LYS A 88 24.16 -36.47 -10.95
N VAL A 89 24.22 -35.43 -10.11
CA VAL A 89 23.80 -34.06 -10.44
C VAL A 89 24.52 -33.57 -11.71
N MET A 90 25.85 -33.74 -11.78
CA MET A 90 26.63 -33.37 -12.96
C MET A 90 26.33 -34.20 -14.19
N ILE A 91 26.16 -35.52 -14.03
CA ILE A 91 25.76 -36.39 -15.15
C ILE A 91 24.43 -35.89 -15.73
N LEU A 92 23.42 -35.69 -14.88
CA LEU A 92 22.09 -35.24 -15.31
C LEU A 92 22.12 -33.84 -15.92
N LYS A 93 22.94 -32.93 -15.40
CA LYS A 93 23.19 -31.62 -16.03
C LYS A 93 23.72 -31.79 -17.46
N LEU A 94 24.75 -32.62 -17.66
CA LEU A 94 25.35 -32.87 -18.97
C LEU A 94 24.38 -33.59 -19.93
N GLU A 95 23.43 -34.37 -19.40
CA GLU A 95 22.32 -34.95 -20.17
C GLU A 95 21.18 -33.96 -20.45
N ASN A 96 21.30 -32.70 -20.03
CA ASN A 96 20.24 -31.68 -20.11
C ASN A 96 18.94 -32.14 -19.40
N LYS A 97 19.09 -32.77 -18.23
CA LYS A 97 18.03 -33.21 -17.30
C LYS A 97 18.06 -32.41 -15.99
N PRO A 98 17.76 -31.10 -16.05
CA PRO A 98 17.93 -30.20 -14.91
C PRO A 98 16.96 -30.47 -13.76
N THR A 99 15.75 -30.95 -14.01
CA THR A 99 14.76 -31.30 -12.98
C THR A 99 15.25 -32.45 -12.10
N GLU A 100 15.76 -33.50 -12.73
CA GLU A 100 16.33 -34.66 -12.04
C GLU A 100 17.64 -34.27 -11.33
N SER A 101 18.41 -33.35 -11.90
CA SER A 101 19.60 -32.78 -11.27
C SER A 101 19.25 -32.06 -9.95
N LEU A 102 18.18 -31.25 -9.93
CA LEU A 102 17.66 -30.62 -8.70
C LEU A 102 17.20 -31.64 -7.66
N GLN A 103 16.53 -32.70 -8.10
CA GLN A 103 16.09 -33.78 -7.22
C GLN A 103 17.30 -34.49 -6.57
N MET A 104 18.40 -34.70 -7.31
CA MET A 104 19.62 -35.29 -6.76
C MET A 104 20.34 -34.35 -5.77
N ILE A 105 20.32 -33.04 -6.01
CA ILE A 105 20.81 -32.04 -5.03
C ILE A 105 20.03 -32.16 -3.74
N HIS A 106 18.72 -32.28 -3.85
CA HIS A 106 17.85 -32.43 -2.70
C HIS A 106 18.17 -33.70 -1.90
N TYR A 107 18.34 -34.84 -2.59
CA TYR A 107 18.74 -36.08 -1.93
C TYR A 107 20.12 -35.99 -1.29
N ALA A 108 21.09 -35.31 -1.93
CA ALA A 108 22.39 -35.07 -1.33
C ALA A 108 22.26 -34.38 0.03
N LEU A 109 21.46 -33.31 0.08
CA LEU A 109 21.20 -32.56 1.32
C LEU A 109 20.51 -33.43 2.38
N LEU A 110 19.47 -34.18 2.01
CA LEU A 110 18.74 -35.01 2.98
C LEU A 110 19.59 -36.16 3.54
N TYR A 111 20.50 -36.73 2.75
CA TYR A 111 21.36 -37.81 3.24
C TYR A 111 22.41 -37.33 4.23
N HIS A 112 22.95 -36.12 4.05
CA HIS A 112 24.05 -35.65 4.90
C HIS A 112 24.03 -34.11 5.05
N PRO A 113 23.14 -33.53 5.87
CA PRO A 113 23.00 -32.07 6.03
C PRO A 113 24.08 -31.51 6.96
N TYR A 114 25.32 -31.41 6.49
CA TYR A 114 26.44 -30.83 7.23
C TYR A 114 27.07 -29.65 6.48
N ASP A 115 27.72 -28.74 7.21
CA ASP A 115 28.15 -27.42 6.71
C ASP A 115 29.00 -27.49 5.42
N GLU A 116 29.94 -28.43 5.33
CA GLU A 116 30.79 -28.55 4.14
C GLU A 116 29.97 -28.95 2.90
N LEU A 117 28.99 -29.86 3.02
CA LEU A 117 28.12 -30.21 1.90
C LEU A 117 27.20 -29.04 1.54
N ILE A 118 26.64 -28.35 2.54
CA ILE A 118 25.80 -27.17 2.30
C ILE A 118 26.59 -26.14 1.50
N ASN A 119 27.79 -25.77 1.94
CA ASN A 119 28.66 -24.84 1.22
C ASN A 119 29.00 -25.33 -0.19
N SER A 120 29.31 -26.62 -0.34
CA SER A 120 29.61 -27.25 -1.64
C SER A 120 28.41 -27.19 -2.59
N LEU A 121 27.20 -27.48 -2.09
CA LEU A 121 25.97 -27.38 -2.87
C LEU A 121 25.68 -25.94 -3.28
N ILE A 122 25.93 -24.96 -2.42
CA ILE A 122 25.71 -23.55 -2.75
C ILE A 122 26.69 -23.10 -3.85
N ILE A 123 27.98 -23.46 -3.74
CA ILE A 123 28.99 -23.22 -4.81
C ILE A 123 28.50 -23.82 -6.13
N PHE A 124 28.02 -25.07 -6.07
CA PHE A 124 27.50 -25.80 -7.22
C PHE A 124 26.30 -25.10 -7.87
N ILE A 125 25.30 -24.70 -7.05
CA ILE A 125 24.08 -24.01 -7.49
C ILE A 125 24.42 -22.65 -8.10
N ASN A 126 25.35 -21.92 -7.49
CA ASN A 126 25.72 -20.56 -7.88
C ASN A 126 26.65 -20.48 -9.08
N HIS A 127 27.17 -21.59 -9.56
CA HIS A 127 27.99 -21.62 -10.77
C HIS A 127 27.17 -21.14 -11.97
N SER A 128 27.66 -20.17 -12.74
CA SER A 128 26.92 -19.46 -13.80
C SER A 128 26.26 -20.37 -14.83
N GLN A 129 26.97 -21.44 -15.22
CA GLN A 129 26.47 -22.46 -16.16
C GLN A 129 25.34 -23.32 -15.59
N PHE A 130 25.27 -23.46 -14.27
CA PHE A 130 24.25 -24.28 -13.62
C PHE A 130 23.05 -23.43 -13.23
N HIS A 131 23.27 -22.24 -12.66
CA HIS A 131 22.23 -21.30 -12.25
C HIS A 131 21.26 -20.93 -13.38
N SER A 132 21.77 -20.65 -14.58
CA SER A 132 20.95 -20.27 -15.74
C SER A 132 20.10 -21.43 -16.26
N THR A 133 20.68 -22.62 -16.45
CA THR A 133 19.97 -23.83 -16.87
C THR A 133 18.94 -24.25 -15.83
N LEU A 134 19.29 -24.21 -14.54
CA LEU A 134 18.38 -24.51 -13.45
C LEU A 134 17.21 -23.53 -13.40
N ARG A 135 17.45 -22.23 -13.51
CA ARG A 135 16.36 -21.24 -13.53
C ARG A 135 15.43 -21.44 -14.73
N ALA A 136 15.99 -21.69 -15.91
CA ALA A 136 15.18 -21.96 -17.09
C ALA A 136 14.33 -23.23 -16.92
N ALA A 137 14.94 -24.30 -16.40
CA ALA A 137 14.25 -25.54 -16.09
C ALA A 137 13.14 -25.35 -15.06
N LEU A 138 13.42 -24.55 -14.03
CA LEU A 138 12.47 -24.24 -12.98
C LEU A 138 11.27 -23.45 -13.49
N ILE A 139 11.52 -22.42 -14.30
CA ILE A 139 10.46 -21.62 -14.92
C ILE A 139 9.64 -22.49 -15.88
N ASN A 140 10.29 -23.34 -16.67
CA ASN A 140 9.61 -24.26 -17.56
C ASN A 140 8.80 -25.31 -16.79
N ASP A 141 9.34 -25.82 -15.69
CA ASP A 141 8.63 -26.75 -14.81
C ASP A 141 7.36 -26.08 -14.26
N ILE A 142 7.49 -24.87 -13.71
CA ILE A 142 6.36 -24.12 -13.17
C ILE A 142 5.30 -23.81 -14.23
N LYS A 143 5.73 -23.48 -15.45
CA LYS A 143 4.82 -23.14 -16.56
C LYS A 143 4.14 -24.35 -17.20
N TYR A 144 4.84 -25.49 -17.30
CA TYR A 144 4.43 -26.59 -18.18
C TYR A 144 4.22 -27.93 -17.46
N ASN A 145 4.96 -28.23 -16.40
CA ASN A 145 5.03 -29.58 -15.80
C ASN A 145 4.49 -29.68 -14.37
N SER A 146 4.68 -28.66 -13.52
CA SER A 146 4.31 -28.67 -12.10
C SER A 146 2.79 -28.68 -11.86
N LEU A 147 2.02 -28.43 -12.91
CA LEU A 147 0.56 -28.56 -12.92
C LEU A 147 0.08 -29.99 -13.14
N ASN A 148 0.86 -30.82 -13.82
CA ASN A 148 0.33 -32.06 -14.41
C ASN A 148 0.82 -33.36 -13.74
N LEU A 149 1.87 -33.38 -12.92
CA LEU A 149 2.60 -34.65 -12.66
C LEU A 149 3.18 -34.85 -11.23
N VAL A 150 2.50 -34.46 -10.16
CA VAL A 150 2.81 -35.09 -8.86
C VAL A 150 2.14 -36.46 -8.83
N ASN A 151 2.94 -37.54 -8.88
CA ASN A 151 2.43 -38.88 -8.61
C ASN A 151 1.95 -38.94 -7.15
N PHE A 152 0.63 -39.03 -6.96
CA PHE A 152 -0.08 -39.02 -5.67
C PHE A 152 0.07 -40.32 -4.87
N ASN A 153 1.28 -40.87 -4.79
CA ASN A 153 1.50 -42.00 -3.93
C ASN A 153 1.62 -41.47 -2.50
N VAL A 154 0.60 -41.75 -1.68
CA VAL A 154 0.70 -41.53 -0.24
C VAL A 154 1.97 -42.23 0.24
N PRO A 155 2.91 -41.52 0.87
CA PRO A 155 4.21 -42.09 1.22
C PRO A 155 4.02 -43.24 2.22
N THR A 156 4.48 -44.43 1.85
CA THR A 156 4.32 -45.66 2.65
C THR A 156 5.58 -46.05 3.43
N ILE A 157 6.74 -45.49 3.07
CA ILE A 157 8.04 -45.82 3.65
C ILE A 157 8.75 -44.51 4.03
N SER A 158 9.24 -44.43 5.27
CA SER A 158 10.03 -43.29 5.74
C SER A 158 11.41 -43.28 5.09
N MET A 159 11.80 -42.16 4.47
CA MET A 159 13.04 -42.08 3.70
C MET A 159 14.31 -41.96 4.56
N ASN A 160 14.23 -41.40 5.78
CA ASN A 160 15.43 -41.05 6.58
C ASN A 160 15.37 -41.60 8.03
N LEU A 161 15.69 -42.89 8.19
CA LEU A 161 15.48 -43.65 9.45
C LEU A 161 16.56 -43.45 10.53
N THR A 162 17.78 -43.04 10.18
CA THR A 162 18.96 -43.09 11.07
C THR A 162 19.29 -41.78 11.78
N PHE A 163 19.02 -40.61 11.19
CA PHE A 163 19.46 -39.30 11.70
C PHE A 163 18.70 -38.77 12.92
N LEU A 164 17.43 -39.16 13.09
CA LEU A 164 16.52 -38.53 14.06
C LEU A 164 16.10 -39.45 15.22
N LYS A 165 16.86 -40.50 15.52
CA LYS A 165 16.59 -41.39 16.66
C LYS A 165 16.59 -40.66 18.03
N GLN A 166 16.88 -39.36 18.07
CA GLN A 166 17.24 -38.63 19.28
C GLN A 166 16.14 -37.77 19.90
N THR A 167 15.02 -37.44 19.23
CA THR A 167 13.95 -36.64 19.86
C THR A 167 12.67 -37.45 20.13
N ASP A 168 12.13 -37.34 21.34
CA ASP A 168 10.91 -38.03 21.78
C ASP A 168 9.71 -37.72 20.88
N ARG A 169 9.62 -36.47 20.43
CA ARG A 169 8.59 -35.98 19.53
C ARG A 169 8.59 -36.70 18.19
N LEU A 170 9.74 -36.84 17.54
CA LEU A 170 9.84 -37.50 16.24
C LEU A 170 9.60 -39.00 16.38
N ARG A 171 10.04 -39.62 17.48
CA ARG A 171 9.69 -41.01 17.82
C ARG A 171 8.18 -41.19 17.99
N MET A 172 7.52 -40.23 18.64
CA MET A 172 6.07 -40.19 18.83
C MET A 172 5.34 -40.07 17.48
N LEU A 173 5.64 -39.05 16.68
CA LEU A 173 5.05 -38.84 15.34
C LEU A 173 5.17 -40.09 14.48
N LYS A 174 6.38 -40.67 14.42
CA LYS A 174 6.65 -41.90 13.67
C LYS A 174 5.83 -43.10 14.17
N LYS A 175 5.64 -43.23 15.49
CA LYS A 175 4.85 -44.33 16.07
C LYS A 175 3.37 -44.18 15.71
N TYR A 176 2.83 -42.97 15.80
CA TYR A 176 1.45 -42.66 15.41
C TYR A 176 1.23 -42.86 13.91
N GLU A 177 2.11 -42.31 13.09
CA GLU A 177 2.05 -42.45 11.64
C GLU A 177 2.12 -43.92 11.20
N LYS A 178 3.04 -44.71 11.77
CA LYS A 178 3.07 -46.17 11.56
C LYS A 178 1.76 -46.84 11.95
N ALA A 179 1.10 -46.40 13.03
CA ALA A 179 -0.18 -46.95 13.45
C ALA A 179 -1.29 -46.60 12.45
N ILE A 180 -1.34 -45.37 11.94
CA ILE A 180 -2.31 -44.93 10.92
C ILE A 180 -2.10 -45.71 9.62
N VAL A 181 -0.85 -45.74 9.12
CA VAL A 181 -0.51 -46.45 7.88
C VAL A 181 -0.83 -47.94 7.98
N LYS A 182 -0.42 -48.61 9.07
CA LYS A 182 -0.63 -50.05 9.25
C LYS A 182 -2.11 -50.43 9.42
N ARG A 183 -2.92 -49.59 10.08
CA ARG A 183 -4.30 -49.95 10.45
C ARG A 183 -5.34 -49.52 9.41
N MET A 184 -5.11 -48.42 8.70
CA MET A 184 -6.19 -47.70 8.00
C MET A 184 -5.89 -47.44 6.52
N SER A 185 -4.63 -47.28 6.12
CA SER A 185 -4.29 -46.63 4.84
C SER A 185 -4.75 -47.33 3.55
N GLU A 186 -4.97 -48.65 3.58
CA GLU A 186 -5.45 -49.42 2.42
C GLU A 186 -6.95 -49.74 2.48
N LYS A 187 -7.52 -49.85 3.68
CA LYS A 187 -8.91 -50.30 3.87
C LYS A 187 -9.89 -49.16 4.07
N ASP A 188 -9.44 -48.05 4.67
CA ASP A 188 -10.29 -46.91 4.99
C ASP A 188 -9.49 -45.58 4.95
N PRO A 189 -9.36 -44.96 3.75
CA PRO A 189 -8.67 -43.69 3.60
C PRO A 189 -9.34 -42.54 4.37
N LEU A 190 -10.66 -42.56 4.56
CA LEU A 190 -11.35 -41.51 5.31
C LEU A 190 -10.94 -41.54 6.79
N GLN A 191 -10.94 -42.73 7.40
CA GLN A 191 -10.51 -42.88 8.79
C GLN A 191 -9.03 -42.50 8.98
N ALA A 192 -8.19 -42.78 7.98
CA ALA A 192 -6.80 -42.31 7.99
C ALA A 192 -6.71 -40.78 7.98
N ALA A 193 -7.50 -40.11 7.12
CA ALA A 193 -7.56 -38.65 7.09
C ALA A 193 -7.99 -38.05 8.43
N MET A 194 -9.05 -38.60 9.04
CA MET A 194 -9.53 -38.17 10.37
C MET A 194 -8.47 -38.39 11.44
N SER A 195 -7.73 -39.49 11.38
CA SER A 195 -6.66 -39.76 12.36
C SER A 195 -5.48 -38.77 12.26
N TYR A 196 -5.18 -38.23 11.07
CA TYR A 196 -4.19 -37.14 10.94
C TYR A 196 -4.73 -35.80 11.46
N ILE A 197 -6.03 -35.54 11.29
CA ILE A 197 -6.68 -34.37 11.90
C ILE A 197 -6.63 -34.49 13.43
N ASP A 198 -6.93 -35.66 13.99
CA ASP A 198 -6.81 -35.93 15.43
C ASP A 198 -5.37 -35.80 15.92
N LEU A 199 -4.40 -36.26 15.12
CA LEU A 199 -2.98 -36.13 15.46
C LEU A 199 -2.54 -34.67 15.60
N ASN A 200 -3.17 -33.73 14.88
CA ASN A 200 -2.91 -32.30 15.10
C ASN A 200 -3.25 -31.87 16.52
N MET A 201 -4.30 -32.40 17.12
CA MET A 201 -4.66 -32.05 18.50
C MET A 201 -3.63 -32.56 19.52
N ALA A 202 -2.89 -33.62 19.18
CA ALA A 202 -1.87 -34.21 20.05
C ALA A 202 -0.48 -33.60 19.88
N VAL A 203 -0.23 -32.91 18.76
CA VAL A 203 1.03 -32.22 18.52
C VAL A 203 0.95 -30.81 19.08
N THR A 204 1.91 -30.40 19.90
CA THR A 204 1.97 -29.05 20.47
C THR A 204 3.19 -28.30 19.96
N GLY A 205 2.98 -27.09 19.42
CA GLY A 205 4.02 -26.06 19.29
C GLY A 205 5.11 -26.31 18.24
N ASP A 206 4.88 -27.10 17.18
CA ASP A 206 5.65 -26.83 15.94
C ASP A 206 4.75 -26.78 14.69
N PRO A 207 4.75 -25.65 13.97
CA PRO A 207 3.99 -25.41 12.74
C PRO A 207 4.19 -26.47 11.66
N THR A 208 5.41 -27.03 11.55
CA THR A 208 5.75 -28.00 10.50
C THR A 208 4.94 -29.27 10.67
N SER A 209 4.88 -29.79 11.90
CA SER A 209 4.10 -30.98 12.20
C SER A 209 2.60 -30.77 11.95
N TYR A 210 2.05 -29.60 12.32
CA TYR A 210 0.65 -29.27 12.04
C TYR A 210 0.37 -29.28 10.54
N ALA A 211 1.20 -28.59 9.77
CA ALA A 211 1.07 -28.51 8.33
C ALA A 211 1.22 -29.88 7.65
N SER A 212 2.16 -30.71 8.15
CA SER A 212 2.40 -32.07 7.67
C SER A 212 1.19 -32.98 7.84
N ASN A 213 0.55 -32.95 8.99
CA ASN A 213 -0.62 -33.77 9.27
C ASN A 213 -1.83 -33.31 8.43
N LEU A 214 -2.04 -31.99 8.31
CA LEU A 214 -3.13 -31.45 7.48
C LEU A 214 -2.96 -31.82 6.00
N ILE A 215 -1.74 -31.75 5.46
CA ILE A 215 -1.51 -32.14 4.06
C ILE A 215 -1.73 -33.64 3.84
N LEU A 216 -1.33 -34.49 4.80
CA LEU A 216 -1.60 -35.93 4.75
C LEU A 216 -3.10 -36.23 4.86
N ALA A 217 -3.83 -35.51 5.71
CA ALA A 217 -5.28 -35.61 5.76
C ALA A 217 -5.91 -35.29 4.40
N CYS A 218 -5.49 -34.22 3.72
CA CYS A 218 -5.96 -33.89 2.38
C CYS A 218 -5.61 -34.98 1.34
N LEU A 219 -4.40 -35.55 1.40
CA LEU A 219 -3.99 -36.66 0.53
C LEU A 219 -4.89 -37.89 0.72
N TYR A 220 -5.22 -38.24 1.97
CA TYR A 220 -6.11 -39.35 2.28
C TYR A 220 -7.58 -39.07 1.94
N LEU A 221 -8.06 -37.82 2.09
CA LEU A 221 -9.38 -37.41 1.60
C LEU A 221 -9.48 -37.55 0.07
N TYR A 222 -8.45 -37.09 -0.65
CA TYR A 222 -8.38 -37.29 -2.10
C TYR A 222 -8.38 -38.79 -2.46
N LYS A 223 -7.62 -39.63 -1.74
CA LYS A 223 -7.65 -41.09 -1.90
C LYS A 223 -9.03 -41.69 -1.59
N ALA A 224 -9.77 -41.16 -0.62
CA ALA A 224 -11.14 -41.59 -0.34
C ALA A 224 -12.09 -41.26 -1.51
N MET A 225 -11.90 -40.12 -2.16
CA MET A 225 -12.67 -39.72 -3.35
C MET A 225 -12.41 -40.62 -4.56
N THR A 226 -11.21 -41.19 -4.69
CA THR A 226 -10.87 -42.06 -5.83
C THR A 226 -11.43 -43.48 -5.70
N LEU A 227 -11.88 -43.89 -4.50
CA LEU A 227 -12.45 -45.21 -4.30
C LEU A 227 -13.65 -45.47 -5.23
N PRO A 228 -13.75 -46.68 -5.82
CA PRO A 228 -14.94 -47.06 -6.55
C PRO A 228 -16.14 -47.11 -5.58
N ASN A 229 -17.34 -46.82 -6.09
CA ASN A 229 -18.62 -46.88 -5.36
C ASN A 229 -18.90 -45.77 -4.34
N LYS A 230 -18.16 -44.65 -4.35
CA LYS A 230 -18.52 -43.48 -3.53
C LYS A 230 -19.68 -42.69 -4.15
N HIS A 231 -20.64 -42.31 -3.32
CA HIS A 231 -21.76 -41.49 -3.77
C HIS A 231 -21.27 -40.06 -4.06
N LEU A 232 -21.87 -39.40 -5.05
CA LEU A 232 -21.47 -38.06 -5.47
C LEU A 232 -21.51 -37.03 -4.33
N SER A 233 -22.47 -37.14 -3.41
CA SER A 233 -22.55 -36.28 -2.22
C SER A 233 -21.39 -36.50 -1.24
N GLU A 234 -20.89 -37.73 -1.09
CA GLU A 234 -19.70 -38.00 -0.29
C GLU A 234 -18.47 -37.36 -0.93
N ILE A 235 -18.30 -37.54 -2.25
CA ILE A 235 -17.18 -36.93 -2.99
C ILE A 235 -17.21 -35.41 -2.86
N TYR A 236 -18.40 -34.81 -2.96
CA TYR A 236 -18.59 -33.38 -2.72
C TYR A 236 -18.19 -32.98 -1.29
N ALA A 237 -18.63 -33.72 -0.27
CA ALA A 237 -18.29 -33.45 1.12
C ALA A 237 -16.77 -33.56 1.38
N TYR A 238 -16.11 -34.61 0.90
CA TYR A 238 -14.67 -34.78 1.03
C TYR A 238 -13.89 -33.67 0.33
N ARG A 239 -14.33 -33.27 -0.86
CA ARG A 239 -13.76 -32.12 -1.59
C ARG A 239 -13.93 -30.82 -0.80
N SER A 240 -15.09 -30.58 -0.20
CA SER A 240 -15.35 -29.38 0.61
C SER A 240 -14.41 -29.33 1.81
N ILE A 241 -14.29 -30.43 2.57
CA ILE A 241 -13.38 -30.53 3.71
C ILE A 241 -11.92 -30.32 3.28
N LEU A 242 -11.50 -30.96 2.18
CA LEU A 242 -10.16 -30.78 1.62
C LEU A 242 -9.89 -29.31 1.30
N PHE A 243 -10.86 -28.62 0.72
CA PHE A 243 -10.73 -27.21 0.38
C PHE A 243 -10.60 -26.33 1.63
N ASP A 244 -11.45 -26.54 2.63
CA ASP A 244 -11.39 -25.78 3.89
C ASP A 244 -10.05 -25.99 4.61
N ILE A 245 -9.55 -27.23 4.65
CA ILE A 245 -8.22 -27.54 5.19
C ILE A 245 -7.13 -26.85 4.36
N SER A 246 -7.30 -26.79 3.03
CA SER A 246 -6.32 -26.17 2.13
C SER A 246 -6.16 -24.67 2.37
N VAL A 247 -7.25 -23.96 2.69
CA VAL A 247 -7.22 -22.54 3.11
C VAL A 247 -6.40 -22.39 4.39
N GLN A 248 -6.73 -23.18 5.42
CA GLN A 248 -6.03 -23.12 6.71
C GLN A 248 -4.55 -23.48 6.58
N LEU A 249 -4.25 -24.49 5.76
CA LEU A 249 -2.88 -24.93 5.51
C LEU A 249 -2.10 -23.88 4.73
N PHE A 250 -2.70 -23.23 3.73
CA PHE A 250 -2.06 -22.12 3.01
C PHE A 250 -1.65 -20.99 3.96
N LEU A 251 -2.56 -20.57 4.83
CA LEU A 251 -2.30 -19.52 5.82
C LEU A 251 -1.21 -19.96 6.82
N LEU A 252 -1.37 -21.11 7.48
CA LEU A 252 -0.39 -21.66 8.43
C LEU A 252 1.02 -21.72 7.79
N THR A 253 1.09 -22.17 6.55
CA THR A 253 2.33 -22.30 5.80
C THR A 253 2.97 -20.93 5.54
N ARG A 254 2.18 -19.96 5.08
CA ARG A 254 2.67 -18.59 4.76
C ARG A 254 3.22 -17.86 5.99
N HIS A 255 2.58 -18.02 7.14
CA HIS A 255 2.93 -17.28 8.35
C HIS A 255 4.10 -17.89 9.11
N TYR A 256 4.16 -19.22 9.22
CA TYR A 256 5.05 -19.86 10.19
C TYR A 256 6.14 -20.74 9.58
N LEU A 257 6.02 -21.13 8.30
CA LEU A 257 6.95 -22.09 7.71
C LEU A 257 8.08 -21.42 6.91
N PRO A 258 9.27 -22.03 6.90
CA PRO A 258 10.39 -21.66 6.02
C PRO A 258 10.02 -21.86 4.54
N LEU A 259 10.66 -21.10 3.65
CA LEU A 259 10.36 -21.11 2.21
C LEU A 259 10.43 -22.49 1.57
N TYR A 260 11.35 -23.32 2.06
CA TYR A 260 11.49 -24.70 1.64
C TYR A 260 10.19 -25.50 1.87
N ALA A 261 9.67 -25.46 3.10
CA ALA A 261 8.41 -26.13 3.46
C ALA A 261 7.21 -25.45 2.78
N GLN A 262 7.25 -24.13 2.59
CA GLN A 262 6.22 -23.43 1.83
C GLN A 262 6.12 -23.93 0.39
N MET A 263 7.26 -24.01 -0.32
CA MET A 263 7.31 -24.53 -1.68
C MET A 263 6.75 -25.95 -1.77
N TYR A 264 7.16 -26.82 -0.85
CA TYR A 264 6.67 -28.20 -0.77
C TYR A 264 5.14 -28.25 -0.65
N LEU A 265 4.59 -27.58 0.36
CA LEU A 265 3.18 -27.65 0.70
C LEU A 265 2.31 -26.98 -0.35
N TYR A 266 2.73 -25.82 -0.87
CA TYR A 266 2.00 -25.11 -1.92
C TYR A 266 1.89 -25.94 -3.20
N LYS A 267 2.95 -26.64 -3.63
CA LYS A 267 2.88 -27.53 -4.79
C LYS A 267 1.85 -28.64 -4.57
N ILE A 268 1.87 -29.31 -3.42
CA ILE A 268 0.93 -30.41 -3.13
C ILE A 268 -0.51 -29.87 -3.03
N LEU A 269 -0.72 -28.77 -2.30
CA LEU A 269 -2.02 -28.11 -2.17
C LEU A 269 -2.61 -27.76 -3.53
N TYR A 270 -1.81 -27.10 -4.36
CA TYR A 270 -2.20 -26.70 -5.70
C TYR A 270 -2.66 -27.89 -6.54
N THR A 271 -1.87 -28.98 -6.56
CA THR A 271 -2.23 -30.19 -7.29
C THR A 271 -3.46 -30.88 -6.69
N LEU A 272 -3.60 -30.95 -5.36
CA LEU A 272 -4.76 -31.55 -4.68
C LEU A 272 -6.06 -30.84 -5.02
N ILE A 273 -6.07 -29.51 -4.99
CA ILE A 273 -7.26 -28.72 -5.32
C ILE A 273 -7.66 -28.96 -6.78
N LEU A 274 -6.70 -28.93 -7.71
CA LEU A 274 -6.99 -29.15 -9.14
C LEU A 274 -7.49 -30.57 -9.41
N ARG A 275 -6.81 -31.59 -8.88
CA ARG A 275 -7.21 -32.99 -9.10
C ARG A 275 -8.52 -33.36 -8.42
N SER A 276 -8.78 -32.86 -7.21
CA SER A 276 -10.07 -33.08 -6.54
C SER A 276 -11.22 -32.44 -7.34
N ASN A 277 -11.00 -31.26 -7.93
CA ASN A 277 -11.94 -30.60 -8.83
C ASN A 277 -12.16 -31.38 -10.12
N GLU A 278 -11.09 -31.87 -10.77
CA GLU A 278 -11.16 -32.70 -11.99
C GLU A 278 -11.93 -34.00 -11.74
N LEU A 279 -11.60 -34.70 -10.66
CA LEU A 279 -12.24 -35.95 -10.26
C LEU A 279 -13.74 -35.75 -10.00
N PHE A 280 -14.10 -34.70 -9.26
CA PHE A 280 -15.50 -34.36 -9.02
C PHE A 280 -16.24 -34.04 -10.32
N LYS A 281 -15.64 -33.24 -11.23
CA LYS A 281 -16.21 -32.93 -12.54
C LYS A 281 -16.43 -34.18 -13.40
N HIS A 282 -15.47 -35.11 -13.40
CA HIS A 282 -15.59 -36.37 -14.13
C HIS A 282 -16.74 -37.21 -13.59
N ARG A 283 -16.75 -37.48 -12.29
CA ARG A 283 -17.82 -38.27 -11.62
C ARG A 283 -19.20 -37.65 -11.78
N PHE A 284 -19.29 -36.31 -11.72
CA PHE A 284 -20.53 -35.57 -11.94
C PHE A 284 -21.04 -35.70 -13.38
N SER A 285 -20.13 -35.75 -14.35
CA SER A 285 -20.47 -35.92 -15.77
C SER A 285 -20.94 -37.34 -16.07
N ASP A 286 -20.33 -38.34 -15.44
CA ASP A 286 -20.74 -39.75 -15.54
C ASP A 286 -22.18 -39.95 -15.02
N ASP A 287 -22.51 -39.35 -13.87
CA ASP A 287 -23.84 -39.47 -13.25
C ASP A 287 -24.95 -38.79 -14.07
N LYS A 288 -24.64 -37.70 -14.77
CA LYS A 288 -25.57 -37.00 -15.68
C LYS A 288 -26.04 -37.86 -16.85
N SER A 289 -25.28 -38.87 -17.27
CA SER A 289 -25.70 -39.78 -18.33
C SER A 289 -26.98 -40.56 -17.96
N ASN A 290 -27.32 -40.64 -16.67
CA ASN A 290 -28.53 -41.29 -16.16
C ASN A 290 -29.71 -40.33 -15.88
N ILE A 291 -29.50 -39.01 -15.89
CA ILE A 291 -30.53 -38.02 -15.55
C ILE A 291 -30.91 -37.24 -16.82
N SER A 292 -31.82 -37.81 -17.61
CA SER A 292 -32.32 -37.16 -18.83
C SER A 292 -33.01 -35.82 -18.54
N ASN A 293 -32.61 -34.77 -19.25
CA ASN A 293 -33.37 -33.54 -19.55
C ASN A 293 -33.39 -32.34 -18.60
N ARG A 294 -32.51 -32.22 -17.60
CA ARG A 294 -32.25 -30.91 -16.95
C ARG A 294 -30.79 -30.54 -17.07
N ARG A 295 -30.44 -29.74 -18.08
CA ARG A 295 -29.12 -29.09 -18.17
C ARG A 295 -29.00 -28.10 -17.00
N PRO A 296 -28.18 -28.36 -15.96
CA PRO A 296 -27.76 -27.29 -15.09
C PRO A 296 -26.85 -26.41 -15.93
N LYS A 297 -27.08 -25.09 -15.92
CA LYS A 297 -26.12 -24.15 -16.50
C LYS A 297 -24.75 -24.46 -15.90
N ASN A 298 -23.72 -24.48 -16.74
CA ASN A 298 -22.32 -24.74 -16.41
C ASN A 298 -21.68 -23.68 -15.47
N GLU A 299 -22.46 -23.07 -14.58
CA GLU A 299 -21.99 -22.04 -13.65
C GLU A 299 -21.30 -22.73 -12.47
N LEU A 300 -19.97 -22.82 -12.63
CA LEU A 300 -18.94 -22.77 -11.59
C LEU A 300 -19.07 -23.78 -10.44
N ILE A 301 -18.55 -24.99 -10.68
CA ILE A 301 -18.17 -25.96 -9.62
C ILE A 301 -17.07 -25.36 -8.71
N ILE A 302 -16.31 -24.39 -9.23
CA ILE A 302 -15.28 -23.63 -8.54
C ILE A 302 -15.86 -22.25 -8.23
N ASN A 303 -16.04 -21.90 -6.97
CA ASN A 303 -16.47 -20.54 -6.62
C ASN A 303 -15.30 -19.55 -6.82
N ASP A 304 -15.59 -18.26 -6.94
CA ASP A 304 -14.58 -17.20 -7.11
C ASP A 304 -13.47 -17.26 -6.04
N TYR A 305 -13.83 -17.71 -4.83
CA TYR A 305 -12.92 -17.94 -3.71
C TYR A 305 -11.85 -19.00 -4.03
N GLN A 306 -12.26 -20.14 -4.60
CA GLN A 306 -11.35 -21.22 -4.98
C GLN A 306 -10.41 -20.80 -6.11
N GLU A 307 -10.91 -20.07 -7.12
CA GLU A 307 -10.06 -19.54 -8.19
C GLU A 307 -9.00 -18.60 -7.62
N THR A 308 -9.41 -17.72 -6.71
CA THR A 308 -8.51 -16.78 -6.03
C THR A 308 -7.43 -17.53 -5.23
N LEU A 309 -7.79 -18.54 -4.44
CA LEU A 309 -6.80 -19.34 -3.69
C LEU A 309 -5.81 -20.05 -4.62
N ILE A 310 -6.28 -20.63 -5.72
CA ILE A 310 -5.42 -21.29 -6.72
C ILE A 310 -4.44 -20.29 -7.33
N GLU A 311 -4.91 -19.09 -7.69
CA GLU A 311 -4.08 -18.01 -8.20
C GLU A 311 -3.02 -17.58 -7.18
N GLU A 312 -3.39 -17.39 -5.91
CA GLU A 312 -2.45 -16.98 -4.86
C GLU A 312 -1.41 -18.05 -4.53
N ILE A 313 -1.80 -19.34 -4.51
CA ILE A 313 -0.86 -20.44 -4.35
C ILE A 313 0.12 -20.46 -5.54
N ALA A 314 -0.37 -20.31 -6.77
CA ALA A 314 0.48 -20.28 -7.97
C ALA A 314 1.47 -19.10 -7.95
N LYS A 315 1.00 -17.89 -7.60
CA LYS A 315 1.86 -16.71 -7.42
C LYS A 315 2.93 -16.96 -6.35
N SER A 316 2.55 -17.55 -5.23
CA SER A 316 3.47 -17.89 -4.14
C SER A 316 4.55 -18.89 -4.58
N ILE A 317 4.17 -19.94 -5.33
CA ILE A 317 5.14 -20.90 -5.92
C ILE A 317 6.13 -20.16 -6.84
N VAL A 318 5.64 -19.29 -7.73
CA VAL A 318 6.50 -18.51 -8.63
C VAL A 318 7.44 -17.60 -7.85
N GLN A 319 6.96 -16.93 -6.81
CA GLN A 319 7.78 -16.02 -5.98
C GLN A 319 8.85 -16.79 -5.22
N ILE A 320 8.47 -17.85 -4.50
CA ILE A 320 9.39 -18.64 -3.70
C ILE A 320 10.44 -19.33 -4.58
N SER A 321 10.07 -19.81 -5.77
CA SER A 321 11.01 -20.45 -6.71
C SER A 321 12.16 -19.53 -7.16
N LYS A 322 12.01 -18.21 -7.03
CA LYS A 322 13.07 -17.26 -7.39
C LYS A 322 14.20 -17.26 -6.37
N VAL A 323 13.92 -17.69 -5.13
CA VAL A 323 14.81 -17.61 -3.98
C VAL A 323 15.11 -18.94 -3.29
N THR A 324 14.42 -20.03 -3.66
CA THR A 324 14.76 -21.39 -3.22
C THR A 324 15.16 -22.28 -4.40
N PRO A 325 16.27 -23.03 -4.31
CA PRO A 325 16.62 -24.02 -5.32
C PRO A 325 15.79 -25.31 -5.20
N PHE A 326 15.02 -25.49 -4.12
CA PHE A 326 14.26 -26.71 -3.88
C PHE A 326 12.84 -26.62 -4.39
N THR A 327 12.59 -27.20 -5.55
CA THR A 327 11.27 -27.14 -6.18
C THR A 327 10.71 -28.51 -6.50
N HIS A 328 11.54 -29.55 -6.51
CA HIS A 328 11.13 -30.92 -6.78
C HIS A 328 11.29 -31.77 -5.54
N LEU A 329 10.19 -31.91 -4.82
CA LEU A 329 10.14 -32.63 -3.56
C LEU A 329 9.12 -33.77 -3.67
N PRO A 330 9.52 -35.03 -3.41
CA PRO A 330 8.57 -36.12 -3.37
C PRO A 330 7.62 -35.94 -2.18
N THR A 331 6.39 -36.47 -2.30
CA THR A 331 5.49 -36.55 -1.17
C THR A 331 6.16 -37.34 -0.03
N ALA A 332 6.18 -36.73 1.15
CA ALA A 332 6.88 -37.20 2.33
C ALA A 332 5.89 -37.47 3.47
N THR A 333 6.27 -38.40 4.35
CA THR A 333 5.57 -38.68 5.60
C THR A 333 5.64 -37.45 6.53
N ALA A 334 4.77 -37.36 7.55
CA ALA A 334 4.80 -36.22 8.47
C ALA A 334 6.12 -36.18 9.24
N TYR A 335 6.63 -37.35 9.62
CA TYR A 335 7.96 -37.48 10.20
C TYR A 335 9.06 -37.00 9.24
N ASP A 336 9.04 -37.43 7.98
CA ASP A 336 10.06 -37.02 7.00
C ASP A 336 9.97 -35.52 6.68
N LEU A 337 8.78 -34.92 6.69
CA LEU A 337 8.65 -33.48 6.43
C LEU A 337 9.28 -32.64 7.54
N VAL A 338 9.15 -33.05 8.81
CA VAL A 338 9.85 -32.38 9.92
C VAL A 338 11.37 -32.51 9.77
N TYR A 339 11.88 -33.68 9.35
CA TYR A 339 13.30 -33.86 9.03
C TYR A 339 13.77 -32.97 7.88
N MET A 340 13.02 -32.99 6.79
CA MET A 340 13.29 -32.22 5.58
C MET A 340 13.27 -30.73 5.89
N ASN A 341 12.37 -30.27 6.77
CA ASN A 341 12.35 -28.89 7.24
C ASN A 341 13.63 -28.56 8.01
N TYR A 342 14.05 -29.40 8.96
CA TYR A 342 15.32 -29.17 9.68
C TYR A 342 16.52 -29.06 8.73
N ALA A 343 16.73 -30.06 7.88
CA ALA A 343 17.85 -30.07 6.92
C ALA A 343 17.75 -28.93 5.88
N GLY A 344 16.53 -28.66 5.41
CA GLY A 344 16.24 -27.62 4.44
C GLY A 344 16.46 -26.21 4.99
N ASN A 345 16.18 -25.97 6.27
CA ASN A 345 16.32 -24.66 6.89
C ASN A 345 17.77 -24.24 7.05
N GLU A 346 18.64 -25.15 7.52
CA GLU A 346 20.07 -24.88 7.64
C GLU A 346 20.67 -24.51 6.28
N PHE A 347 20.39 -25.34 5.26
CA PHE A 347 20.81 -25.02 3.90
C PHE A 347 20.25 -23.67 3.43
N LEU A 348 18.94 -23.44 3.63
CA LEU A 348 18.27 -22.25 3.11
C LEU A 348 18.81 -20.99 3.78
N ALA A 349 19.07 -21.02 5.09
CA ALA A 349 19.68 -19.91 5.82
C ALA A 349 21.05 -19.56 5.22
N THR A 350 21.94 -20.56 5.08
CA THR A 350 23.27 -20.34 4.47
C THR A 350 23.17 -19.87 3.03
N TYR A 351 22.27 -20.46 2.24
CA TYR A 351 22.05 -20.09 0.84
C TYR A 351 21.57 -18.64 0.71
N LEU A 352 20.55 -18.25 1.47
CA LEU A 352 20.01 -16.89 1.46
C LEU A 352 21.06 -15.87 1.90
N LYS A 353 21.83 -16.16 2.97
CA LYS A 353 22.92 -15.30 3.43
C LYS A 353 23.98 -15.06 2.34
N GLN A 354 24.40 -16.12 1.65
CA GLN A 354 25.39 -15.99 0.56
C GLN A 354 24.81 -15.27 -0.68
N MET A 355 23.50 -15.32 -0.88
CA MET A 355 22.80 -14.73 -2.02
C MET A 355 22.28 -13.32 -1.77
N SER A 356 22.31 -12.85 -0.52
CA SER A 356 21.66 -11.61 -0.11
C SER A 356 22.25 -10.38 -0.78
N CYS A 357 23.56 -10.39 -1.08
CA CYS A 357 24.26 -9.35 -1.82
C CYS A 357 23.84 -9.24 -3.31
N ARG A 358 23.09 -10.21 -3.85
CA ARG A 358 22.70 -10.24 -5.27
C ARG A 358 21.37 -9.58 -5.58
N SER A 359 20.45 -9.49 -4.60
CA SER A 359 19.13 -8.89 -4.79
C SER A 359 18.45 -8.66 -3.45
N SER A 360 17.69 -7.56 -3.35
CA SER A 360 16.82 -7.26 -2.21
C SER A 360 15.89 -8.40 -1.83
N MET A 361 15.47 -9.22 -2.80
CA MET A 361 14.57 -10.36 -2.55
C MET A 361 15.24 -11.42 -1.67
N TYR A 362 16.51 -11.76 -1.92
CA TYR A 362 17.24 -12.73 -1.08
C TYR A 362 17.48 -12.15 0.32
N GLN A 363 17.90 -10.89 0.40
CA GLN A 363 18.10 -10.20 1.68
C GLN A 363 16.80 -10.10 2.48
N TYR A 364 15.67 -9.81 1.83
CA TYR A 364 14.36 -9.80 2.47
C TYR A 364 14.02 -11.15 3.07
N TYR A 365 14.18 -12.25 2.33
CA TYR A 365 13.80 -13.57 2.83
C TYR A 365 14.75 -14.09 3.90
N PHE A 366 16.02 -13.65 3.89
CA PHE A 366 16.94 -13.87 4.99
C PHE A 366 16.45 -13.15 6.26
N PHE A 367 16.17 -11.85 6.14
CA PHE A 367 15.60 -11.04 7.23
C PHE A 367 14.26 -11.60 7.74
N GLU A 368 13.33 -11.95 6.84
CA GLU A 368 12.04 -12.56 7.19
C GLU A 368 12.24 -13.91 7.90
N GLY A 369 13.32 -14.63 7.59
CA GLY A 369 13.65 -15.87 8.29
C GLY A 369 14.08 -15.68 9.73
N ILE A 370 14.87 -14.65 9.99
CA ILE A 370 15.26 -14.24 11.34
C ILE A 370 14.00 -13.75 12.08
N TRP A 371 13.20 -12.91 11.43
CA TRP A 371 11.92 -12.45 11.94
C TRP A 371 11.00 -13.60 12.31
N LYS A 372 10.83 -14.62 11.47
CA LYS A 372 9.92 -15.74 11.78
C LYS A 372 10.54 -16.76 12.74
N GLY A 373 11.79 -16.56 13.18
CA GLY A 373 12.49 -17.43 14.13
C GLY A 373 12.94 -18.78 13.56
N TRP A 374 12.90 -18.96 12.23
CA TRP A 374 13.44 -20.18 11.59
C TRP A 374 14.89 -20.03 11.11
N ILE A 375 15.43 -18.81 11.11
CA ILE A 375 16.88 -18.52 11.15
C ILE A 375 17.20 -18.03 12.55
N ARG A 376 18.24 -18.60 13.18
CA ARG A 376 18.63 -18.31 14.56
C ARG A 376 20.09 -17.85 14.61
N ASN A 377 20.48 -17.21 15.71
CA ASN A 377 21.85 -16.76 15.98
C ASN A 377 22.38 -15.66 15.04
N GLU A 378 21.48 -14.91 14.40
CA GLU A 378 21.82 -13.75 13.58
C GLU A 378 21.33 -12.47 14.30
N ASP A 379 22.02 -11.36 14.07
CA ASP A 379 21.62 -10.06 14.61
C ASP A 379 20.42 -9.52 13.82
N PHE A 380 19.29 -9.38 14.53
CA PHE A 380 18.05 -8.93 13.93
C PHE A 380 18.15 -7.50 13.37
N ASP A 381 18.78 -6.58 14.10
CA ASP A 381 18.83 -5.17 13.73
C ASP A 381 19.83 -4.96 12.58
N GLU A 382 20.95 -5.67 12.59
CA GLU A 382 21.90 -5.68 11.47
C GLU A 382 21.23 -6.14 10.17
N GLU A 383 20.54 -7.29 10.19
CA GLU A 383 19.95 -7.87 8.98
C GLU A 383 18.70 -7.11 8.51
N ARG A 384 17.96 -6.49 9.43
CA ARG A 384 16.94 -5.50 9.10
C ARG A 384 17.55 -4.33 8.34
N PHE A 385 18.66 -3.77 8.81
CA PHE A 385 19.34 -2.67 8.16
C PHE A 385 19.90 -3.04 6.78
N GLN A 386 20.46 -4.25 6.63
CA GLN A 386 20.86 -4.76 5.32
C GLN A 386 19.68 -4.89 4.35
N SER A 387 18.51 -5.32 4.85
CA SER A 387 17.28 -5.37 4.06
C SER A 387 16.79 -3.98 3.63
N ILE A 388 16.83 -2.99 4.54
CA ILE A 388 16.56 -1.58 4.25
C ILE A 388 17.45 -1.09 3.10
N ASN A 389 18.78 -1.28 3.20
CA ASN A 389 19.73 -0.87 2.16
C ASN A 389 19.44 -1.53 0.81
N ALA A 390 19.17 -2.84 0.81
CA ALA A 390 18.94 -3.57 -0.43
C ALA A 390 17.67 -3.07 -1.16
N PHE A 391 16.59 -2.79 -0.43
CA PHE A 391 15.36 -2.26 -1.01
C PHE A 391 15.50 -0.82 -1.52
N LEU A 392 16.25 0.04 -0.82
CA LEU A 392 16.51 1.40 -1.30
C LEU A 392 17.33 1.39 -2.59
N ASN A 393 18.39 0.58 -2.64
CA ASN A 393 19.25 0.42 -3.82
C ASN A 393 18.44 -0.04 -5.06
N ASP A 394 17.49 -0.96 -4.89
CA ASP A 394 16.61 -1.43 -5.96
C ASP A 394 15.71 -0.32 -6.57
N ARG A 395 15.47 0.75 -5.81
CA ARG A 395 14.68 1.92 -6.25
C ARG A 395 15.54 3.14 -6.61
N ASN A 396 16.87 3.02 -6.55
CA ASN A 396 17.82 4.14 -6.65
C ASN A 396 17.60 5.22 -5.57
N PHE A 397 17.11 4.83 -4.40
CA PHE A 397 17.12 5.66 -3.21
C PHE A 397 18.34 5.34 -2.35
N ASN A 398 18.65 6.24 -1.43
CA ASN A 398 19.73 6.09 -0.48
C ASN A 398 19.22 6.32 0.96
N ILE A 399 20.07 6.04 1.94
CA ILE A 399 19.72 6.16 3.37
C ILE A 399 19.40 7.60 3.77
N ALA A 400 20.10 8.59 3.22
CA ALA A 400 19.85 9.99 3.52
C ALA A 400 18.45 10.43 3.09
N ASP A 401 17.89 9.84 2.01
CA ASP A 401 16.51 10.13 1.60
C ASP A 401 15.49 9.72 2.68
N VAL A 402 15.76 8.66 3.43
CA VAL A 402 14.92 8.20 4.55
C VAL A 402 15.17 9.03 5.81
N GLU A 403 16.43 9.36 6.10
CA GLU A 403 16.79 10.23 7.22
C GLU A 403 16.18 11.62 7.07
N ASP A 404 16.23 12.22 5.87
CA ASP A 404 15.61 13.52 5.56
C ASP A 404 14.09 13.51 5.79
N LEU A 405 13.45 12.37 5.54
CA LEU A 405 12.02 12.19 5.77
C LEU A 405 11.66 12.11 7.27
N LEU A 406 12.54 11.53 8.10
CA LEU A 406 12.34 11.37 9.54
C LEU A 406 12.90 12.54 10.38
N ASN A 407 13.86 13.28 9.84
CA ASN A 407 14.52 14.42 10.47
C ASN A 407 13.77 15.72 10.19
N TRP A 408 12.54 15.79 10.66
CA TRP A 408 11.75 17.01 10.59
C TRP A 408 12.33 18.09 11.51
N SER A 409 12.81 19.19 10.91
CA SER A 409 13.51 20.28 11.60
C SER A 409 12.70 20.96 12.72
N LEU A 410 11.37 20.85 12.70
CA LEU A 410 10.52 21.41 13.75
C LEU A 410 10.47 20.54 15.01
N LEU A 411 10.81 19.25 14.90
CA LEU A 411 10.72 18.27 15.96
C LEU A 411 12.13 17.97 16.53
N PRO A 412 12.40 18.32 17.80
CA PRO A 412 13.71 18.12 18.39
C PRO A 412 13.99 16.64 18.63
N ARG A 413 15.22 16.26 18.28
CA ARG A 413 15.78 14.92 18.47
C ARG A 413 17.11 15.00 19.21
N THR A 414 17.51 13.87 19.78
CA THR A 414 18.88 13.72 20.30
C THR A 414 19.89 13.72 19.15
N VAL A 415 21.17 13.86 19.47
CA VAL A 415 22.25 13.77 18.48
C VAL A 415 22.21 12.44 17.72
N ASP A 416 21.81 11.37 18.41
CA ASP A 416 21.70 10.02 17.83
C ASP A 416 20.35 9.75 17.14
N GLY A 417 19.50 10.76 16.89
CA GLY A 417 18.26 10.59 16.12
C GLY A 417 17.02 10.13 16.91
N TRP A 418 17.12 9.93 18.22
CA TRP A 418 15.97 9.57 19.06
C TRP A 418 15.06 10.76 19.34
N LEU A 419 13.77 10.51 19.60
CA LEU A 419 12.89 11.57 20.06
C LEU A 419 13.34 12.05 21.44
N TRP A 420 13.34 13.37 21.63
CA TRP A 420 13.75 13.99 22.90
C TRP A 420 12.85 13.52 24.05
N SER A 421 13.38 13.23 25.24
CA SER A 421 12.56 12.74 26.38
C SER A 421 11.94 13.86 27.22
N GLY A 422 12.42 15.10 27.12
CA GLY A 422 11.87 16.26 27.85
C GLY A 422 10.69 16.93 27.14
N LYS A 423 9.89 17.75 27.86
CA LYS A 423 8.86 18.59 27.24
C LYS A 423 9.52 19.59 26.27
N HIS A 424 8.93 19.78 25.09
CA HIS A 424 9.48 20.66 24.06
C HIS A 424 8.37 21.45 23.34
N ARG A 425 8.80 22.41 22.51
CA ARG A 425 7.94 23.18 21.60
C ARG A 425 8.46 23.00 20.17
N LEU A 426 7.57 23.04 19.18
CA LEU A 426 7.98 23.00 17.77
C LEU A 426 8.81 24.24 17.43
N GLN A 427 9.89 24.05 16.68
CA GLN A 427 10.85 25.11 16.32
C GLN A 427 10.38 25.94 15.12
N LEU A 428 9.18 26.53 15.24
CA LEU A 428 8.57 27.35 14.19
C LEU A 428 9.23 28.73 14.06
N ARG A 429 9.10 29.33 12.87
CA ARG A 429 9.56 30.69 12.62
C ARG A 429 8.68 31.70 13.36
N GLU A 430 9.28 32.73 13.92
CA GLU A 430 8.52 33.81 14.55
C GLU A 430 7.94 34.79 13.51
N PRO A 431 6.71 35.29 13.70
CA PRO A 431 5.79 34.97 14.79
C PRO A 431 5.11 33.61 14.61
N ALA A 432 5.05 32.83 15.70
CA ALA A 432 4.31 31.58 15.79
C ALA A 432 2.99 31.76 16.56
N TYR A 433 2.01 30.91 16.26
CA TYR A 433 0.65 31.00 16.77
C TYR A 433 0.26 29.72 17.49
N SER A 434 -0.56 29.86 18.53
CA SER A 434 -1.11 28.76 19.30
C SER A 434 -2.52 28.38 18.86
N LYS A 435 -3.30 29.32 18.29
CA LYS A 435 -4.70 29.05 17.88
C LYS A 435 -5.14 29.80 16.62
N VAL A 436 -5.93 29.11 15.79
CA VAL A 436 -6.74 29.65 14.70
C VAL A 436 -8.11 30.04 15.23
N VAL A 437 -8.42 31.33 15.24
CA VAL A 437 -9.71 31.85 15.74
C VAL A 437 -10.68 32.11 14.60
N GLY A 438 -10.21 32.57 13.45
CA GLY A 438 -11.09 32.93 12.36
C GLY A 438 -10.48 33.87 11.32
N ILE A 439 -11.36 34.51 10.55
CA ILE A 439 -11.00 35.59 9.62
C ILE A 439 -12.02 36.71 9.62
N THR A 440 -11.56 37.89 9.22
CA THR A 440 -12.39 39.03 8.82
C THR A 440 -12.18 39.29 7.34
N LEU A 441 -13.27 39.31 6.56
CA LEU A 441 -13.28 39.62 5.14
C LEU A 441 -14.02 40.94 4.93
N ASN A 442 -13.33 41.91 4.33
CA ASN A 442 -13.97 43.10 3.81
C ASN A 442 -14.48 42.80 2.38
N ASN A 443 -15.80 42.65 2.23
CA ASN A 443 -16.42 42.30 0.95
C ASN A 443 -16.30 43.42 -0.10
N ASP A 444 -15.99 44.63 0.32
CA ASP A 444 -15.83 45.78 -0.56
C ASP A 444 -14.42 45.89 -1.13
N THR A 445 -13.40 45.52 -0.36
CA THR A 445 -11.99 45.67 -0.75
C THR A 445 -11.31 44.36 -1.07
N GLY A 446 -11.87 43.23 -0.65
CA GLY A 446 -11.26 41.90 -0.74
C GLY A 446 -10.17 41.67 0.30
N ASP A 447 -10.02 42.59 1.26
CA ASP A 447 -8.99 42.47 2.29
C ASP A 447 -9.38 41.40 3.31
N ILE A 448 -8.42 40.53 3.61
CA ILE A 448 -8.57 39.45 4.59
C ILE A 448 -7.64 39.75 5.78
N GLU A 449 -8.20 39.72 6.97
CA GLU A 449 -7.45 39.75 8.23
C GLU A 449 -7.64 38.42 8.95
N PHE A 450 -6.53 37.74 9.21
CA PHE A 450 -6.54 36.52 10.00
C PHE A 450 -6.64 36.84 11.49
N LEU A 451 -7.47 36.09 12.19
CA LEU A 451 -7.66 36.19 13.63
C LEU A 451 -6.93 35.00 14.26
N PHE A 452 -5.74 35.24 14.80
CA PHE A 452 -4.91 34.21 15.42
C PHE A 452 -4.56 34.59 16.87
N THR A 453 -4.32 33.60 17.70
CA THR A 453 -3.69 33.80 19.01
C THR A 453 -2.20 33.55 18.87
N GLN A 454 -1.38 34.56 19.14
CA GLN A 454 0.08 34.41 19.14
C GLN A 454 0.49 33.57 20.35
N ALA A 455 1.40 32.62 20.13
CA ALA A 455 1.88 31.76 21.20
C ALA A 455 2.66 32.58 22.24
N SER A 456 2.29 32.43 23.51
CA SER A 456 3.06 33.00 24.63
C SER A 456 4.28 32.13 24.97
N ASN A 457 5.12 32.56 25.91
CA ASN A 457 6.25 31.73 26.39
C ASN A 457 5.81 30.40 27.02
N ASN A 458 4.56 30.33 27.48
CA ASN A 458 3.99 29.16 28.16
C ASN A 458 3.08 28.32 27.25
N GLU A 459 2.76 28.78 26.05
CA GLU A 459 1.88 28.06 25.10
C GLU A 459 2.69 27.34 24.03
N HIS A 460 2.11 26.36 23.33
CA HIS A 460 2.77 25.70 22.22
C HIS A 460 2.81 26.59 20.97
N ASN A 461 3.93 26.52 20.24
CA ASN A 461 4.04 27.05 18.88
C ASN A 461 3.43 26.01 17.95
N LEU A 462 2.19 26.20 17.50
CA LEU A 462 1.46 25.19 16.74
C LEU A 462 1.46 25.45 15.25
N PHE A 463 1.45 26.69 14.77
CA PHE A 463 1.58 27.01 13.34
C PHE A 463 2.20 28.39 13.11
N ASP A 464 2.67 28.66 11.89
CA ASP A 464 3.19 29.97 11.48
C ASP A 464 2.55 30.45 10.16
N MET A 465 3.01 31.60 9.64
CA MET A 465 2.49 32.11 8.38
C MET A 465 2.89 31.29 7.14
N HIS A 466 3.93 30.46 7.21
CA HIS A 466 4.27 29.55 6.10
C HIS A 466 3.20 28.47 5.98
N ASP A 467 2.74 27.94 7.11
CA ASP A 467 1.63 26.98 7.14
C ASP A 467 0.35 27.57 6.54
N VAL A 468 0.02 28.81 6.88
CA VAL A 468 -1.15 29.53 6.34
C VAL A 468 -1.03 29.70 4.82
N VAL A 469 0.13 30.13 4.34
CA VAL A 469 0.38 30.33 2.91
C VAL A 469 0.32 28.99 2.18
N ASP A 470 0.97 27.94 2.68
CA ASP A 470 0.97 26.63 2.04
C ASP A 470 -0.44 26.04 1.96
N ILE A 471 -1.24 26.13 3.02
CA ILE A 471 -2.60 25.59 3.02
C ILE A 471 -3.50 26.35 2.06
N LEU A 472 -3.47 27.68 2.09
CA LEU A 472 -4.32 28.51 1.23
C LEU A 472 -3.90 28.44 -0.24
N THR A 473 -2.60 28.60 -0.53
CA THR A 473 -2.10 28.60 -1.91
C THR A 473 -2.18 27.24 -2.59
N ASN A 474 -2.13 26.14 -1.83
CA ASN A 474 -2.35 24.80 -2.41
C ASN A 474 -3.83 24.37 -2.37
N GLY A 475 -4.72 25.22 -1.82
CA GLY A 475 -6.14 24.92 -1.69
C GLY A 475 -6.45 23.72 -0.81
N ILE A 476 -5.62 23.46 0.20
CA ILE A 476 -5.79 22.32 1.12
C ILE A 476 -6.95 22.64 2.06
N THR A 477 -8.01 21.84 1.99
CA THR A 477 -9.19 21.94 2.86
C THR A 477 -9.25 20.80 3.88
N SER A 478 -8.75 19.63 3.48
CA SER A 478 -8.67 18.41 4.27
C SER A 478 -7.38 17.66 3.94
N ALA A 479 -6.99 16.73 4.81
CA ALA A 479 -5.89 15.82 4.54
C ALA A 479 -6.19 14.39 4.98
N PHE A 480 -5.75 13.42 4.19
CA PHE A 480 -5.71 12.00 4.54
C PHE A 480 -4.27 11.53 4.44
N PHE A 481 -3.84 10.70 5.39
CA PHE A 481 -2.50 10.15 5.47
C PHE A 481 -2.57 8.72 5.99
N THR A 482 -1.74 7.81 5.48
CA THR A 482 -1.57 6.45 5.99
C THR A 482 -0.13 5.97 5.76
N LEU A 483 0.36 5.10 6.64
CA LEU A 483 1.55 4.28 6.36
C LEU A 483 1.11 2.83 6.18
N ASP A 484 1.23 2.33 4.95
CA ASP A 484 0.90 0.95 4.56
C ASP A 484 2.16 0.21 4.09
N PRO A 485 2.15 -1.13 3.93
CA PRO A 485 3.25 -1.84 3.28
C PRO A 485 3.47 -1.32 1.84
N PRO A 486 4.73 -1.11 1.39
CA PRO A 486 5.03 -0.73 0.00
C PRO A 486 4.69 -1.83 -1.01
N ASP A 487 4.75 -3.10 -0.59
CA ASP A 487 4.43 -4.26 -1.42
C ASP A 487 3.79 -5.35 -0.55
N ASN A 488 2.56 -5.74 -0.90
CA ASN A 488 1.79 -6.76 -0.19
C ASN A 488 2.40 -8.17 -0.30
N ASN A 489 3.31 -8.40 -1.26
CA ASN A 489 4.03 -9.67 -1.40
C ASN A 489 5.09 -9.89 -0.32
N TYR A 490 5.45 -8.84 0.42
CA TYR A 490 6.45 -8.87 1.49
C TYR A 490 5.77 -8.57 2.82
N HIS A 491 5.34 -9.61 3.52
CA HIS A 491 4.64 -9.47 4.79
C HIS A 491 5.47 -8.72 5.84
N SER A 492 6.74 -9.07 5.99
CA SER A 492 7.65 -8.43 6.95
C SER A 492 8.46 -7.32 6.29
N HIS A 493 7.86 -6.52 5.40
CA HIS A 493 8.60 -5.47 4.71
C HIS A 493 9.27 -4.51 5.74
N PRO A 494 10.56 -4.18 5.60
CA PRO A 494 11.27 -3.37 6.59
C PRO A 494 10.89 -1.88 6.54
N PHE A 495 10.10 -1.48 5.54
CA PHE A 495 9.52 -0.15 5.40
C PHE A 495 7.99 -0.17 5.40
N ASN A 496 7.40 0.95 5.78
CA ASN A 496 6.07 1.37 5.35
C ASN A 496 6.19 2.52 4.34
N GLU A 497 5.24 2.61 3.40
CA GLU A 497 5.11 3.70 2.45
C GLU A 497 4.05 4.70 2.91
N MET A 498 4.43 5.98 2.90
CA MET A 498 3.52 7.10 3.10
C MET A 498 2.55 7.20 1.93
N LYS A 499 1.25 7.24 2.19
CA LYS A 499 0.24 7.57 1.18
C LYS A 499 -0.62 8.69 1.71
N TYR A 500 -0.85 9.71 0.91
CA TYR A 500 -1.56 10.91 1.35
C TYR A 500 -2.39 11.56 0.26
N LEU A 501 -3.38 12.34 0.70
CA LEU A 501 -4.21 13.21 -0.12
C LEU A 501 -4.46 14.54 0.62
N PRO A 502 -4.61 15.66 -0.09
CA PRO A 502 -4.44 15.81 -1.54
C PRO A 502 -2.96 15.70 -1.94
N LYS A 503 -2.67 15.35 -3.21
CA LYS A 503 -1.28 15.24 -3.72
C LYS A 503 -0.51 16.56 -3.69
N ARG A 504 -1.24 17.68 -3.57
CA ARG A 504 -0.68 19.03 -3.39
C ARG A 504 0.03 19.21 -2.05
N LEU A 505 -0.18 18.32 -1.07
CA LEU A 505 0.65 18.19 0.12
C LEU A 505 2.04 17.71 -0.30
N SER A 506 2.91 18.61 -0.73
CA SER A 506 4.27 18.20 -1.11
C SER A 506 5.04 17.66 0.10
N LEU A 507 5.97 16.74 -0.13
CA LEU A 507 6.91 16.20 0.90
C LEU A 507 7.68 17.29 1.67
N ALA A 508 7.78 18.50 1.10
CA ALA A 508 8.44 19.63 1.74
C ALA A 508 7.52 20.44 2.68
N THR A 509 6.22 20.15 2.72
CA THR A 509 5.29 20.89 3.59
C THR A 509 5.38 20.40 5.03
N ASN A 510 5.36 21.33 5.98
CA ASN A 510 5.26 21.00 7.40
C ASN A 510 3.95 20.29 7.74
N TYR A 511 2.89 20.46 6.94
CA TYR A 511 1.63 19.76 7.15
C TYR A 511 1.80 18.25 6.92
N LEU A 512 2.37 17.83 5.79
CA LEU A 512 2.60 16.40 5.55
C LEU A 512 3.54 15.78 6.59
N GLN A 513 4.57 16.51 7.01
CA GLN A 513 5.46 16.08 8.10
C GLN A 513 4.71 15.95 9.43
N THR A 514 3.78 16.86 9.74
CA THR A 514 2.93 16.75 10.93
C THR A 514 2.06 15.48 10.88
N LEU A 515 1.48 15.17 9.71
CA LEU A 515 0.67 13.96 9.52
C LEU A 515 1.51 12.68 9.72
N LEU A 516 2.71 12.65 9.14
CA LEU A 516 3.68 11.56 9.32
C LEU A 516 4.03 11.36 10.78
N HIS A 517 4.52 12.39 11.45
CA HIS A 517 5.00 12.28 12.82
C HIS A 517 3.90 11.97 13.83
N ALA A 518 2.68 12.48 13.62
CA ALA A 518 1.53 12.15 14.47
C ALA A 518 1.12 10.67 14.35
N ASP A 519 1.07 10.13 13.13
CA ASP A 519 0.80 8.70 12.91
C ASP A 519 1.93 7.81 13.43
N TYR A 520 3.19 8.20 13.19
CA TYR A 520 4.36 7.48 13.69
C TYR A 520 4.36 7.43 15.22
N LEU A 521 4.07 8.56 15.88
CA LEU A 521 3.91 8.64 17.33
C LEU A 521 2.83 7.68 17.84
N LEU A 522 1.64 7.70 17.23
CA LEU A 522 0.55 6.80 17.58
C LEU A 522 0.98 5.32 17.49
N LYS A 523 1.70 4.96 16.42
CA LYS A 523 2.23 3.61 16.21
C LYS A 523 3.24 3.24 17.27
N MET A 524 4.25 4.07 17.50
CA MET A 524 5.30 3.81 18.50
C MET A 524 4.72 3.63 19.91
N ILE A 525 3.72 4.44 20.30
CA ILE A 525 3.02 4.27 21.59
C ILE A 525 2.24 2.94 21.60
N SER A 526 1.52 2.61 20.53
CA SER A 526 0.67 1.41 20.45
C SER A 526 1.43 0.08 20.39
N THR A 527 2.71 0.10 19.97
CA THR A 527 3.59 -1.07 19.87
C THR A 527 4.66 -1.10 20.96
N ASN A 528 4.79 -0.04 21.77
CA ASN A 528 5.93 0.18 22.67
C ASN A 528 7.28 0.07 21.96
N THR A 529 7.40 0.60 20.74
CA THR A 529 8.64 0.54 19.97
C THR A 529 8.91 1.90 19.36
N GLU A 530 9.97 2.55 19.82
CA GLU A 530 10.50 3.78 19.21
C GLU A 530 11.51 3.41 18.12
N VAL A 531 11.48 4.12 17.00
CA VAL A 531 12.44 3.97 15.90
C VAL A 531 13.30 5.23 15.82
N CYS A 532 14.62 5.04 15.77
CA CYS A 532 15.58 6.10 15.56
C CYS A 532 15.44 6.72 14.16
N SER A 533 15.62 8.04 14.02
CA SER A 533 15.61 8.70 12.69
C SER A 533 16.93 8.66 11.94
N GLN A 534 18.00 8.18 12.58
CA GLN A 534 19.33 8.04 12.00
C GLN A 534 19.62 6.57 11.74
N ASN A 535 20.40 6.31 10.69
CA ASN A 535 21.00 5.02 10.40
C ASN A 535 21.71 4.43 11.64
N PRO A 536 21.47 3.15 12.01
CA PRO A 536 20.75 2.09 11.24
C PRO A 536 19.25 1.97 11.52
N PHE A 537 18.62 3.05 11.97
CA PHE A 537 17.21 3.12 12.36
C PHE A 537 16.88 2.14 13.49
N GLU A 538 17.76 2.09 14.50
CA GLU A 538 17.63 1.22 15.67
C GLU A 538 16.25 1.33 16.32
N MET A 539 15.84 0.26 16.98
CA MET A 539 14.59 0.20 17.72
C MET A 539 14.84 0.05 19.21
N ARG A 540 14.03 0.73 20.02
CA ARG A 540 14.06 0.58 21.48
C ARG A 540 12.66 0.59 22.08
N PRO A 541 12.46 0.05 23.29
CA PRO A 541 11.21 0.19 24.01
C PRO A 541 10.84 1.67 24.24
N SER A 542 9.64 2.08 23.84
CA SER A 542 9.22 3.49 23.95
C SER A 542 9.11 3.96 25.39
N ASP A 543 8.78 3.08 26.34
CA ASP A 543 8.71 3.32 27.78
C ASP A 543 10.06 3.75 28.40
N SER A 544 11.17 3.27 27.84
CA SER A 544 12.54 3.70 28.17
C SER A 544 12.99 4.96 27.41
N GLY A 545 12.23 5.38 26.41
CA GLY A 545 12.54 6.47 25.50
C GLY A 545 11.61 7.68 25.66
N PHE A 546 11.00 8.12 24.55
CA PHE A 546 10.20 9.34 24.53
C PHE A 546 8.97 9.30 25.44
N MET A 547 8.45 8.11 25.79
CA MET A 547 7.28 8.01 26.67
C MET A 547 7.57 8.55 28.06
N LEU A 548 8.84 8.60 28.51
CA LEU A 548 9.24 9.22 29.78
C LEU A 548 8.76 10.68 29.92
N ARG A 549 8.46 11.34 28.79
CA ARG A 549 7.89 12.68 28.72
C ARG A 549 6.49 12.76 29.31
N LEU A 550 5.70 11.69 29.21
CA LEU A 550 4.31 11.67 29.66
C LEU A 550 4.20 11.63 31.20
N PRO A 551 3.12 12.20 31.76
CA PRO A 551 2.78 12.03 33.16
C PRO A 551 2.75 10.54 33.55
N SER A 552 3.21 10.22 34.76
CA SER A 552 3.24 8.83 35.26
C SER A 552 1.88 8.15 35.18
N HIS A 553 0.79 8.87 35.48
CA HIS A 553 -0.55 8.30 35.41
C HIS A 553 -0.94 7.87 33.99
N ILE A 554 -0.65 8.67 32.95
CA ILE A 554 -0.90 8.30 31.55
C ILE A 554 -0.02 7.12 31.12
N ARG A 555 1.27 7.13 31.51
CA ARG A 555 2.20 6.03 31.18
C ARG A 555 1.72 4.69 31.76
N ASN A 556 1.26 4.70 33.01
CA ASN A 556 0.80 3.49 33.69
C ASN A 556 -0.45 2.89 33.01
N GLU A 557 -1.38 3.73 32.56
CA GLU A 557 -2.57 3.30 31.80
C GLU A 557 -2.15 2.59 30.51
N PHE A 558 -1.27 3.19 29.69
CA PHE A 558 -0.79 2.57 28.45
C PHE A 558 0.00 1.29 28.67
N LYS A 559 0.89 1.27 29.69
CA LYS A 559 1.72 0.10 30.01
C LYS A 559 0.85 -1.13 30.29
N SER A 560 -0.22 -0.98 31.08
CA SER A 560 -1.11 -2.09 31.43
C SER A 560 -1.77 -2.73 30.20
N ILE A 561 -2.13 -1.92 29.20
CA ILE A 561 -2.81 -2.39 27.98
C ILE A 561 -1.84 -3.06 27.02
N ILE A 562 -0.64 -2.51 26.90
CA ILE A 562 0.41 -3.10 26.07
C ILE A 562 0.79 -4.47 26.63
N GLU A 563 0.96 -4.58 27.96
CA GLU A 563 1.23 -5.86 28.63
C GLU A 563 0.10 -6.88 28.42
N GLN A 564 -1.17 -6.47 28.52
CA GLN A 564 -2.33 -7.32 28.22
C GLN A 564 -2.36 -7.78 26.76
N LYS A 565 -2.00 -6.89 25.83
CA LYS A 565 -1.90 -7.20 24.40
C LYS A 565 -0.88 -8.30 24.16
N HIS A 566 0.29 -8.24 24.79
CA HIS A 566 1.33 -9.27 24.64
C HIS A 566 0.93 -10.66 25.17
N GLN A 567 0.04 -10.74 26.16
CA GLN A 567 -0.39 -12.01 26.76
C GLN A 567 -1.47 -12.76 25.95
N ASN A 568 -2.29 -12.05 25.16
CA ASN A 568 -3.46 -12.62 24.46
C ASN A 568 -3.22 -12.88 22.96
N LEU A 569 -2.00 -12.69 22.47
CA LEU A 569 -1.65 -12.86 21.06
C LEU A 569 -1.32 -14.33 20.78
N ILE A 570 -2.34 -15.14 20.54
CA ILE A 570 -2.20 -16.35 19.72
C ILE A 570 -2.99 -16.06 18.44
N GLY A 571 -2.34 -15.42 17.46
CA GLY A 571 -2.91 -15.06 16.16
C GLY A 571 -2.46 -13.71 15.61
N ASP A 572 -2.55 -13.54 14.28
CA ASP A 572 -2.27 -12.29 13.55
C ASP A 572 -3.30 -11.20 13.89
N ASN A 573 -3.14 -10.54 15.05
CA ASN A 573 -3.95 -9.38 15.43
C ASN A 573 -3.41 -8.11 14.77
N ILE A 574 -3.53 -8.06 13.45
CA ILE A 574 -3.20 -6.86 12.68
C ILE A 574 -4.32 -5.85 12.88
N HIS A 575 -3.95 -4.65 13.33
CA HIS A 575 -4.90 -3.55 13.54
C HIS A 575 -4.44 -2.29 12.83
N ARG A 576 -5.41 -1.51 12.38
CA ARG A 576 -5.26 -0.14 11.91
C ARG A 576 -5.66 0.80 13.03
N PHE A 577 -4.79 1.71 13.46
CA PHE A 577 -5.17 2.86 14.30
C PHE A 577 -5.05 4.15 13.51
N TRP A 578 -6.00 5.07 13.65
CA TRP A 578 -5.86 6.38 13.03
C TRP A 578 -6.40 7.49 13.91
N ILE A 579 -5.82 8.68 13.72
CA ILE A 579 -6.33 9.91 14.31
C ILE A 579 -7.44 10.44 13.42
N GLN A 580 -8.61 10.69 13.99
CA GLN A 580 -9.79 11.21 13.32
C GLN A 580 -10.15 12.56 13.93
N ALA A 581 -10.22 13.58 13.08
CA ALA A 581 -10.81 14.86 13.47
C ALA A 581 -12.33 14.77 13.51
N GLY A 582 -12.92 15.43 14.51
CA GLY A 582 -14.36 15.65 14.61
C GLY A 582 -14.82 16.86 13.79
N THR A 583 -16.04 17.29 14.05
CA THR A 583 -16.67 18.42 13.36
C THR A 583 -16.09 19.75 13.82
N VAL A 584 -15.76 20.63 12.86
CA VAL A 584 -15.36 22.01 13.06
C VAL A 584 -16.60 22.88 13.17
N SER A 585 -16.91 23.33 14.38
CA SER A 585 -17.98 24.29 14.62
C SER A 585 -17.55 25.71 14.23
N PHE A 586 -18.39 26.43 13.49
CA PHE A 586 -18.10 27.82 13.08
C PHE A 586 -19.29 28.76 13.24
N GLN A 587 -19.02 30.06 13.40
CA GLN A 587 -20.02 31.11 13.48
C GLN A 587 -19.69 32.19 12.45
N GLN A 588 -20.70 32.61 11.69
CA GLN A 588 -20.55 33.65 10.68
C GLN A 588 -21.39 34.85 11.04
N THR A 589 -20.77 36.04 11.13
CA THR A 589 -21.48 37.28 11.43
C THR A 589 -21.28 38.31 10.32
N PHE A 590 -22.32 39.07 10.03
CA PHE A 590 -22.30 40.14 9.04
C PHE A 590 -22.53 41.47 9.74
N HIS A 591 -21.53 42.35 9.67
CA HIS A 591 -21.66 43.70 10.21
C HIS A 591 -21.84 44.66 9.04
N ARG A 592 -23.08 45.11 8.83
CA ARG A 592 -23.35 46.30 8.01
C ARG A 592 -23.36 47.49 8.97
N GLY A 593 -22.30 48.29 8.96
CA GLY A 593 -22.21 49.47 9.82
C GLY A 593 -23.41 50.40 9.62
N PHE A 594 -24.34 50.42 10.57
CA PHE A 594 -25.35 51.46 10.72
C PHE A 594 -25.18 52.09 12.10
N PHE A 595 -24.05 52.79 12.30
CA PHE A 595 -23.86 53.63 13.47
C PHE A 595 -24.14 55.08 13.10
N GLY A 596 -25.12 55.66 13.78
CA GLY A 596 -25.53 57.04 13.62
C GLY A 596 -24.33 57.99 13.68
N PHE A 597 -24.28 58.88 12.69
CA PHE A 597 -23.41 60.06 12.62
C PHE A 597 -21.92 59.89 12.23
N GLY A 598 -21.43 58.70 11.88
CA GLY A 598 -20.05 58.54 11.39
C GLY A 598 -19.89 57.51 10.27
N ARG A 599 -19.58 57.97 9.06
CA ARG A 599 -19.46 57.18 7.82
C ARG A 599 -18.32 56.15 7.86
N ILE A 600 -18.61 54.89 8.17
CA ILE A 600 -17.80 53.76 7.66
C ILE A 600 -18.77 52.67 7.17
N ASN A 601 -19.13 52.76 5.88
CA ASN A 601 -19.90 51.73 5.16
C ASN A 601 -18.97 50.57 4.75
N GLU A 602 -18.36 49.87 5.71
CA GLU A 602 -17.59 48.67 5.37
C GLU A 602 -18.48 47.43 5.52
N ASN A 603 -18.63 46.67 4.43
CA ASN A 603 -19.33 45.40 4.42
C ASN A 603 -18.41 44.30 4.97
N ILE A 604 -18.26 44.26 6.29
CA ILE A 604 -17.38 43.33 6.98
C ILE A 604 -18.11 42.04 7.33
N GLN A 605 -17.54 40.93 6.88
CA GLN A 605 -17.96 39.59 7.26
C GLN A 605 -16.91 38.96 8.16
N LYS A 606 -17.34 38.39 9.29
CA LYS A 606 -16.45 37.65 10.20
C LYS A 606 -16.83 36.19 10.23
N PHE A 607 -15.84 35.33 10.21
CA PHE A 607 -15.96 33.89 10.30
C PHE A 607 -15.12 33.43 11.48
N TYR A 608 -15.77 32.92 12.52
CA TYR A 608 -15.14 32.43 13.74
C TYR A 608 -15.20 30.91 13.79
N ILE A 609 -14.12 30.28 14.26
CA ILE A 609 -14.03 28.85 14.46
C ILE A 609 -14.03 28.58 15.97
N ALA A 610 -14.78 27.57 16.40
CA ALA A 610 -14.84 27.17 17.80
C ALA A 610 -13.54 26.47 18.22
N ASP A 611 -13.19 26.60 19.48
CA ASP A 611 -11.92 26.04 19.99
C ASP A 611 -12.00 24.52 20.24
N ASP A 612 -13.21 23.97 20.37
CA ASP A 612 -13.51 22.63 20.87
C ASP A 612 -13.43 21.52 19.81
N LEU A 613 -12.53 21.65 18.83
CA LEU A 613 -12.31 20.59 17.84
C LEU A 613 -11.79 19.32 18.56
N LYS A 614 -12.68 18.32 18.65
CA LYS A 614 -12.38 17.03 19.26
C LYS A 614 -11.58 16.18 18.28
N MET A 615 -10.47 15.65 18.76
CA MET A 615 -9.70 14.62 18.06
C MET A 615 -9.96 13.29 18.75
N SER A 616 -10.05 12.22 17.97
CA SER A 616 -10.25 10.87 18.50
C SER A 616 -9.30 9.90 17.82
N VAL A 617 -8.88 8.88 18.54
CA VAL A 617 -8.19 7.73 17.94
C VAL A 617 -9.21 6.64 17.71
N ARG A 618 -9.16 6.05 16.53
CA ARG A 618 -10.05 4.98 16.08
C ARG A 618 -9.23 3.74 15.82
N LYS A 619 -9.88 2.57 15.87
CA LYS A 619 -9.26 1.28 15.53
C LYS A 619 -10.12 0.53 14.54
N HIS A 620 -9.46 -0.30 13.76
CA HIS A 620 -10.12 -1.31 12.95
C HIS A 620 -9.23 -2.55 12.87
N ARG A 621 -9.81 -3.72 13.12
CA ARG A 621 -9.13 -4.99 12.88
C ARG A 621 -8.93 -5.17 11.39
N MET A 622 -7.75 -5.62 10.99
CA MET A 622 -7.45 -5.96 9.61
C MET A 622 -7.31 -7.47 9.45
N LYS A 623 -7.65 -7.98 8.27
CA LYS A 623 -7.45 -9.37 7.87
C LYS A 623 -6.92 -9.42 6.45
N TYR A 624 -6.19 -10.48 6.12
CA TYR A 624 -5.89 -10.76 4.74
C TYR A 624 -7.17 -11.22 4.03
N ASP A 625 -7.48 -10.58 2.91
CA ASP A 625 -8.49 -11.08 1.99
C ASP A 625 -7.97 -12.34 1.26
N GLU A 626 -8.83 -12.91 0.44
CA GLU A 626 -8.54 -14.10 -0.35
C GLU A 626 -7.38 -13.91 -1.32
N LYS A 627 -7.11 -12.66 -1.71
CA LYS A 627 -6.03 -12.24 -2.62
C LYS A 627 -4.75 -11.90 -1.86
N GLY A 628 -4.69 -12.12 -0.54
CA GLY A 628 -3.55 -11.77 0.30
C GLY A 628 -3.36 -10.26 0.48
N ASN A 629 -4.35 -9.43 0.14
CA ASN A 629 -4.32 -8.01 0.47
C ASN A 629 -4.81 -7.82 1.90
N LEU A 630 -4.15 -6.93 2.62
CA LEU A 630 -4.61 -6.55 3.94
C LEU A 630 -5.80 -5.60 3.83
N ILE A 631 -6.98 -6.06 4.25
CA ILE A 631 -8.23 -5.30 4.21
C ILE A 631 -8.80 -5.11 5.62
N ASP A 632 -9.68 -4.13 5.75
CA ASP A 632 -10.47 -3.89 6.94
C ASP A 632 -11.48 -5.04 7.18
N ASP A 633 -11.52 -5.57 8.41
CA ASP A 633 -12.43 -6.66 8.77
C ASP A 633 -13.84 -6.12 9.01
N THR A 634 -14.75 -6.39 8.07
CA THR A 634 -16.16 -5.99 8.14
C THR A 634 -16.90 -6.47 9.39
N ASN A 635 -16.39 -7.48 10.09
CA ASN A 635 -16.97 -8.01 11.33
C ASN A 635 -16.40 -7.34 12.59
N ASP A 636 -15.47 -6.39 12.46
CA ASP A 636 -14.89 -5.70 13.60
C ASP A 636 -15.90 -4.80 14.30
N ILE A 637 -15.90 -4.87 15.64
CA ILE A 637 -16.77 -4.06 16.49
C ILE A 637 -15.90 -2.97 17.11
N GLU A 638 -16.17 -1.72 16.74
CA GLU A 638 -15.36 -0.57 17.17
C GLU A 638 -15.28 -0.43 18.72
N ASN A 639 -16.36 -0.78 19.42
CA ASN A 639 -16.52 -0.65 20.87
C ASN A 639 -16.44 -1.99 21.63
N ASP A 640 -15.61 -2.92 21.17
CA ASP A 640 -15.35 -4.15 21.92
C ASP A 640 -14.54 -3.90 23.23
N HIS A 641 -14.24 -4.98 23.94
CA HIS A 641 -13.43 -5.00 25.16
C HIS A 641 -11.95 -5.34 24.90
N SER A 642 -11.51 -5.35 23.64
CA SER A 642 -10.12 -5.65 23.28
C SER A 642 -9.13 -4.65 23.88
N ALA A 643 -7.88 -5.06 24.03
CA ALA A 643 -6.79 -4.17 24.45
C ALA A 643 -6.67 -2.99 23.48
N GLU A 644 -6.90 -3.23 22.18
CA GLU A 644 -6.90 -2.22 21.12
C GLU A 644 -8.02 -1.18 21.29
N ALA A 645 -9.25 -1.60 21.62
CA ALA A 645 -10.34 -0.67 21.89
C ALA A 645 -10.15 0.11 23.22
N GLN A 646 -9.52 -0.49 24.23
CA GLN A 646 -9.17 0.21 25.46
C GLN A 646 -8.09 1.27 25.20
N PHE A 647 -7.08 0.92 24.38
CA PHE A 647 -6.04 1.84 23.94
C PHE A 647 -6.64 3.07 23.25
N THR A 648 -7.56 2.89 22.29
CA THR A 648 -8.16 4.03 21.58
C THR A 648 -9.04 4.90 22.48
N LYS A 649 -9.80 4.29 23.41
CA LYS A 649 -10.60 5.01 24.40
C LYS A 649 -9.73 5.88 25.29
N LEU A 650 -8.62 5.35 25.80
CA LEU A 650 -7.70 6.10 26.66
C LEU A 650 -6.93 7.17 25.88
N PHE A 651 -6.40 6.85 24.71
CA PHE A 651 -5.72 7.84 23.88
C PHE A 651 -6.66 8.99 23.53
N THR A 652 -7.91 8.69 23.16
CA THR A 652 -8.93 9.72 22.89
C THR A 652 -9.24 10.55 24.13
N LYS A 653 -9.40 9.91 25.30
CA LYS A 653 -9.65 10.60 26.57
C LYS A 653 -8.53 11.57 26.94
N TYR A 654 -7.28 11.18 26.72
CA TYR A 654 -6.10 11.95 27.08
C TYR A 654 -5.46 12.69 25.90
N TYR A 655 -6.14 12.80 24.73
CA TYR A 655 -5.51 13.31 23.50
C TYR A 655 -4.87 14.68 23.69
N ASP A 656 -5.58 15.61 24.33
CA ASP A 656 -5.10 16.97 24.54
C ASP A 656 -3.97 17.03 25.56
N GLU A 657 -4.05 16.22 26.62
CA GLU A 657 -2.99 16.13 27.64
C GLU A 657 -1.73 15.48 27.08
N ILE A 658 -1.84 14.46 26.22
CA ILE A 658 -0.72 13.88 25.47
C ILE A 658 -0.15 14.95 24.53
N GLY A 659 -1.01 15.72 23.86
CA GLY A 659 -0.64 16.80 22.96
C GLY A 659 0.20 17.92 23.60
N GLU A 660 0.04 18.17 24.90
CA GLU A 660 0.89 19.10 25.66
C GLU A 660 2.35 18.64 25.77
N TYR A 661 2.61 17.36 25.52
CA TYR A 661 3.93 16.76 25.48
C TYR A 661 4.37 16.44 24.05
N PHE A 662 3.43 16.26 23.13
CA PHE A 662 3.64 15.98 21.71
C PHE A 662 2.87 17.00 20.85
N PRO A 663 3.40 18.22 20.68
CA PRO A 663 2.69 19.33 20.05
C PRO A 663 2.26 19.06 18.60
N GLU A 664 2.87 18.09 17.91
CA GLU A 664 2.43 17.60 16.61
C GLU A 664 0.96 17.10 16.62
N LEU A 665 0.46 16.57 17.73
CA LEU A 665 -0.93 16.14 17.88
C LEU A 665 -1.90 17.32 17.98
N LEU A 666 -1.53 18.37 18.73
CA LEU A 666 -2.34 19.59 18.85
C LEU A 666 -2.31 20.39 17.55
N ARG A 667 -1.16 20.39 16.87
CA ARG A 667 -0.98 21.05 15.57
C ARG A 667 -1.95 20.52 14.51
N LEU A 668 -2.29 19.22 14.51
CA LEU A 668 -3.30 18.67 13.59
C LEU A 668 -4.65 19.41 13.65
N LYS A 669 -5.09 19.82 14.86
CA LYS A 669 -6.32 20.59 15.05
C LYS A 669 -6.24 21.93 14.32
N GLU A 670 -5.16 22.66 14.57
CA GLU A 670 -4.99 24.01 14.04
C GLU A 670 -4.79 24.01 12.52
N LEU A 671 -4.10 23.02 11.96
CA LEU A 671 -3.97 22.85 10.52
C LEU A 671 -5.32 22.51 9.84
N LEU A 672 -6.20 21.74 10.50
CA LEU A 672 -7.56 21.51 9.99
C LEU A 672 -8.40 22.79 10.01
N LYS A 673 -8.30 23.59 11.08
CA LYS A 673 -8.98 24.89 11.18
C LYS A 673 -8.52 25.84 10.06
N LEU A 674 -7.23 25.85 9.70
CA LEU A 674 -6.74 26.56 8.52
C LEU A 674 -7.35 26.03 7.22
N GLY A 675 -7.55 24.71 7.10
CA GLY A 675 -8.28 24.09 6.00
C GLY A 675 -9.74 24.58 5.90
N ALA A 676 -10.41 24.77 7.05
CA ALA A 676 -11.75 25.36 7.10
C ALA A 676 -11.78 26.82 6.61
N LEU A 677 -10.76 27.61 6.97
CA LEU A 677 -10.59 28.97 6.45
C LEU A 677 -10.36 28.97 4.93
N SER A 678 -9.55 28.03 4.43
CA SER A 678 -9.32 27.82 3.00
C SER A 678 -10.61 27.57 2.25
N LEU A 679 -11.43 26.62 2.75
CA LEU A 679 -12.73 26.30 2.17
C LEU A 679 -13.66 27.52 2.16
N PHE A 680 -13.72 28.27 3.26
CA PHE A 680 -14.54 29.48 3.34
C PHE A 680 -14.10 30.54 2.33
N ILE A 681 -12.79 30.83 2.24
CA ILE A 681 -12.24 31.82 1.30
C ILE A 681 -12.52 31.41 -0.16
N GLN A 682 -12.35 30.13 -0.49
CA GLN A 682 -12.70 29.58 -1.80
C GLN A 682 -14.20 29.73 -2.11
N ALA A 683 -15.06 29.39 -1.16
CA ALA A 683 -16.51 29.53 -1.32
C ALA A 683 -16.95 31.00 -1.49
N GLN A 684 -16.26 31.95 -0.85
CA GLN A 684 -16.49 33.38 -1.06
C GLN A 684 -16.02 33.84 -2.43
N TYR A 685 -14.84 33.39 -2.87
CA TYR A 685 -14.30 33.70 -4.18
C TYR A 685 -15.19 33.21 -5.32
N GLU A 686 -15.63 31.94 -5.28
CA GLU A 686 -16.53 31.40 -6.33
C GLU A 686 -17.90 32.10 -6.30
N ARG A 687 -18.45 32.40 -5.11
CA ARG A 687 -19.69 33.21 -5.02
C ARG A 687 -19.53 34.58 -5.68
N MET A 688 -18.43 35.29 -5.43
CA MET A 688 -18.17 36.60 -6.05
C MET A 688 -17.98 36.48 -7.57
N LYS A 689 -17.35 35.40 -8.03
CA LYS A 689 -17.13 35.14 -9.46
C LYS A 689 -18.43 34.81 -10.20
N ASP A 690 -19.25 33.94 -9.64
CA ASP A 690 -20.60 33.64 -10.15
C ASP A 690 -21.45 34.90 -10.17
N TYR A 691 -21.34 35.71 -9.12
CA TYR A 691 -22.02 36.98 -9.03
C TYR A 691 -21.58 37.96 -10.15
N ILE A 692 -20.27 38.05 -10.45
CA ILE A 692 -19.77 38.81 -11.61
C ILE A 692 -20.33 38.27 -12.93
N HIS A 693 -20.43 36.95 -13.10
CA HIS A 693 -20.98 36.35 -14.31
C HIS A 693 -22.47 36.66 -14.48
N THR A 694 -23.26 36.69 -13.39
CA THR A 694 -24.65 37.14 -13.45
C THR A 694 -24.80 38.64 -13.82
N ILE A 695 -23.82 39.48 -13.48
CA ILE A 695 -23.78 40.89 -13.93
C ILE A 695 -23.35 41.00 -15.41
N GLN A 696 -22.57 40.04 -15.93
CA GLN A 696 -22.01 40.09 -17.30
C GLN A 696 -23.01 39.82 -18.42
N SER A 697 -24.17 39.22 -18.16
CA SER A 697 -25.21 39.06 -19.20
C SER A 697 -25.87 40.42 -19.48
N ASP A 698 -25.29 41.20 -20.40
CA ASP A 698 -25.75 42.54 -20.82
C ASP A 698 -27.23 42.58 -21.24
N THR A 699 -27.80 41.43 -21.61
CA THR A 699 -29.23 41.24 -21.89
C THR A 699 -30.15 41.54 -20.69
N SER A 700 -29.65 41.52 -19.46
CA SER A 700 -30.45 41.69 -18.24
C SER A 700 -30.80 43.15 -17.90
N ILE A 701 -29.93 44.13 -18.18
CA ILE A 701 -30.12 45.50 -17.70
C ILE A 701 -31.28 46.17 -18.44
N ASP A 702 -31.29 46.10 -19.76
CA ASP A 702 -32.36 46.69 -20.57
C ASP A 702 -33.70 45.95 -20.38
N GLU A 703 -33.69 44.64 -20.10
CA GLU A 703 -34.89 43.87 -19.72
C GLU A 703 -35.41 44.21 -18.31
N HIS A 704 -34.52 44.37 -17.33
CA HIS A 704 -34.90 44.79 -15.97
C HIS A 704 -35.46 46.21 -15.98
N LEU A 705 -34.84 47.13 -16.71
CA LEU A 705 -35.35 48.49 -16.90
C LEU A 705 -36.70 48.48 -17.63
N LYS A 706 -36.92 47.58 -18.61
CA LYS A 706 -38.25 47.36 -19.22
C LYS A 706 -39.28 46.85 -18.21
N LYS A 707 -38.93 45.90 -17.33
CA LYS A 707 -39.83 45.39 -16.26
C LYS A 707 -40.15 46.46 -15.21
N ILE A 708 -39.16 47.27 -14.85
CA ILE A 708 -39.32 48.41 -13.94
C ILE A 708 -40.20 49.46 -14.61
N LYS A 709 -39.97 49.80 -15.88
CA LYS A 709 -40.83 50.69 -16.69
C LYS A 709 -42.28 50.19 -16.77
N ALA A 710 -42.50 48.89 -16.97
CA ALA A 710 -43.85 48.30 -16.99
C ALA A 710 -44.55 48.35 -15.62
N ARG A 711 -43.81 48.34 -14.50
CA ARG A 711 -44.35 48.52 -13.15
C ARG A 711 -44.58 49.99 -12.81
N ILE A 712 -43.69 50.88 -13.25
CA ILE A 712 -43.79 52.33 -13.02
C ILE A 712 -44.89 52.95 -13.89
N GLY A 713 -45.12 52.43 -15.10
CA GLY A 713 -46.22 52.84 -15.96
C GLY A 713 -47.62 52.59 -15.39
N ARG A 714 -47.73 51.87 -14.25
CA ARG A 714 -48.98 51.70 -13.49
C ARG A 714 -49.25 52.84 -12.51
N TYR A 715 -48.31 53.74 -12.30
CA TYR A 715 -48.51 54.93 -11.46
C TYR A 715 -49.08 56.07 -12.31
N PRO A 716 -50.18 56.72 -11.89
CA PRO A 716 -50.85 57.77 -12.68
C PRO A 716 -49.94 58.97 -12.97
N THR A 717 -49.91 59.41 -14.23
CA THR A 717 -49.26 60.65 -14.63
C THR A 717 -50.11 61.84 -14.25
N GLY A 718 -49.60 62.70 -13.36
CA GLY A 718 -50.30 63.89 -12.89
C GLY A 718 -50.12 64.19 -11.40
N TYR A 719 -49.21 63.51 -10.70
CA TYR A 719 -48.94 63.78 -9.29
C TYR A 719 -48.07 65.04 -9.14
N ASP A 720 -48.64 66.05 -8.48
CA ASP A 720 -47.95 67.22 -7.98
C ASP A 720 -47.01 66.80 -6.84
N LYS A 721 -45.70 67.04 -7.01
CA LYS A 721 -44.62 66.86 -6.01
C LYS A 721 -44.67 65.57 -5.16
N THR A 722 -44.01 64.53 -5.69
CA THR A 722 -43.27 63.49 -4.95
C THR A 722 -43.97 62.93 -3.70
N ASP A 723 -44.79 61.91 -3.89
CA ASP A 723 -45.07 60.93 -2.83
C ASP A 723 -43.72 60.30 -2.41
N GLU A 724 -43.18 60.80 -1.31
CA GLU A 724 -41.88 60.42 -0.76
C GLU A 724 -41.81 58.91 -0.50
N GLU A 725 -42.95 58.27 -0.26
CA GLU A 725 -43.06 56.82 -0.11
C GLU A 725 -42.74 56.09 -1.41
N VAL A 726 -43.23 56.59 -2.55
CA VAL A 726 -42.95 56.02 -3.88
C VAL A 726 -41.49 56.24 -4.24
N VAL A 727 -40.96 57.44 -4.03
CA VAL A 727 -39.54 57.76 -4.28
C VAL A 727 -38.64 56.89 -3.40
N SER A 728 -38.94 56.78 -2.10
CA SER A 728 -38.21 55.93 -1.16
C SER A 728 -38.28 54.45 -1.55
N THR A 729 -39.46 53.94 -1.93
CA THR A 729 -39.65 52.56 -2.37
C THR A 729 -38.85 52.27 -3.64
N LEU A 730 -38.89 53.16 -4.63
CA LEU A 730 -38.14 53.02 -5.88
C LEU A 730 -36.64 53.12 -5.62
N LEU A 731 -36.20 54.06 -4.79
CA LEU A 731 -34.82 54.20 -4.36
C LEU A 731 -34.34 52.96 -3.63
N ASN A 732 -35.14 52.40 -2.72
CA ASN A 732 -34.81 51.17 -1.99
C ASN A 732 -34.60 50.02 -2.96
N LYS A 733 -35.52 49.85 -3.90
CA LYS A 733 -35.47 48.79 -4.89
C LYS A 733 -34.29 48.94 -5.84
N LEU A 734 -34.17 50.08 -6.51
CA LEU A 734 -33.10 50.36 -7.47
C LEU A 734 -31.72 50.38 -6.79
N SER A 735 -31.61 50.94 -5.59
CA SER A 735 -30.37 50.90 -4.80
C SER A 735 -29.99 49.47 -4.42
N SER A 736 -30.97 48.62 -4.08
CA SER A 736 -30.72 47.21 -3.77
C SER A 736 -30.41 46.35 -5.00
N GLU A 737 -31.04 46.62 -6.14
CA GLU A 737 -30.87 45.85 -7.38
C GLU A 737 -29.62 46.27 -8.15
N PHE A 738 -29.24 47.55 -8.10
CA PHE A 738 -28.17 48.14 -8.92
C PHE A 738 -26.99 48.71 -8.12
N PHE A 739 -26.96 48.50 -6.80
CA PHE A 739 -25.83 48.83 -5.91
C PHE A 739 -25.40 50.30 -5.90
N CYS A 740 -26.32 51.20 -6.23
CA CYS A 740 -26.10 52.65 -6.23
C CYS A 740 -26.56 53.28 -4.91
N LYS A 741 -25.92 54.35 -4.45
CA LYS A 741 -26.35 55.04 -3.22
C LYS A 741 -27.67 55.75 -3.45
N LYS A 742 -28.64 55.58 -2.54
CA LYS A 742 -29.94 56.26 -2.62
C LYS A 742 -29.79 57.77 -2.80
N SER A 743 -28.83 58.41 -2.12
CA SER A 743 -28.57 59.85 -2.24
C SER A 743 -28.13 60.28 -3.64
N GLU A 744 -27.35 59.45 -4.33
CA GLU A 744 -26.84 59.72 -5.68
C GLU A 744 -27.89 59.34 -6.74
N LEU A 745 -28.70 58.32 -6.48
CA LEU A 745 -29.78 57.87 -7.36
C LEU A 745 -31.02 58.78 -7.30
N ARG A 746 -31.25 59.44 -6.16
CA ARG A 746 -32.47 60.21 -5.87
C ARG A 746 -32.78 61.30 -6.90
N PRO A 747 -31.83 62.14 -7.35
CA PRO A 747 -32.10 63.13 -8.39
C PRO A 747 -32.62 62.49 -9.68
N TYR A 748 -31.94 61.43 -10.16
CA TYR A 748 -32.33 60.72 -11.39
C TYR A 748 -33.69 60.02 -11.28
N VAL A 749 -34.07 59.54 -10.10
CA VAL A 749 -35.39 58.94 -9.86
C VAL A 749 -36.48 60.01 -9.82
N ILE A 750 -36.23 61.15 -9.17
CA ILE A 750 -37.17 62.28 -9.15
C ILE A 750 -37.36 62.82 -10.57
N ASP A 751 -36.27 63.03 -11.31
CA ASP A 751 -36.31 63.52 -12.70
C ASP A 751 -37.03 62.53 -13.63
N TYR A 752 -36.76 61.23 -13.47
CA TYR A 752 -37.46 60.18 -14.22
C TYR A 752 -38.97 60.14 -13.93
N LEU A 753 -39.38 60.27 -12.67
CA LEU A 753 -40.79 60.30 -12.27
C LEU A 753 -41.50 61.60 -12.70
N THR A 754 -40.78 62.72 -12.73
CA THR A 754 -41.33 64.05 -13.04
C THR A 754 -41.42 64.29 -14.55
N TYR A 755 -40.37 63.97 -15.31
CA TYR A 755 -40.24 64.43 -16.70
C TYR A 755 -40.35 63.35 -17.77
N ARG A 756 -40.41 62.05 -17.41
CA ARG A 756 -40.46 60.86 -18.31
C ARG A 756 -39.35 60.73 -19.37
N ASP A 757 -38.88 61.82 -19.98
CA ASP A 757 -37.83 61.88 -21.00
C ASP A 757 -36.41 61.72 -20.41
N CYS A 758 -36.24 61.86 -19.09
CA CYS A 758 -34.97 61.61 -18.37
C CYS A 758 -34.62 60.11 -18.20
N GLN A 759 -35.31 59.19 -18.89
CA GLN A 759 -35.04 57.74 -18.80
C GLN A 759 -33.59 57.40 -19.19
N HIS A 760 -33.04 58.07 -20.19
CA HIS A 760 -31.67 57.83 -20.65
C HIS A 760 -30.65 58.19 -19.58
N GLU A 761 -30.90 59.23 -18.77
CA GLU A 761 -30.00 59.67 -17.70
C GLU A 761 -30.02 58.69 -16.52
N LEU A 762 -31.19 58.26 -16.07
CA LEU A 762 -31.33 57.22 -15.04
C LEU A 762 -30.68 55.90 -15.49
N THR A 763 -30.90 55.51 -16.75
CA THR A 763 -30.29 54.30 -17.34
C THR A 763 -28.77 54.44 -17.43
N GLY A 764 -28.27 55.59 -17.86
CA GLY A 764 -26.84 55.89 -17.93
C GLY A 764 -26.17 55.86 -16.56
N PHE A 765 -26.82 56.43 -15.54
CA PHE A 765 -26.36 56.37 -14.16
C PHE A 765 -26.31 54.95 -13.61
N ILE A 766 -27.36 54.15 -13.86
CA ILE A 766 -27.41 52.73 -13.46
C ILE A 766 -26.33 51.92 -14.17
N LYS A 767 -26.16 52.07 -15.49
CA LYS A 767 -25.10 51.41 -16.26
C LYS A 767 -23.71 51.77 -15.72
N LYS A 768 -23.45 53.05 -15.47
CA LYS A 768 -22.20 53.51 -14.86
C LYS A 768 -21.97 52.90 -13.48
N SER A 769 -22.99 52.92 -12.61
CA SER A 769 -22.91 52.35 -11.25
C SER A 769 -22.63 50.84 -11.28
N LEU A 770 -23.26 50.10 -12.20
CA LEU A 770 -23.01 48.67 -12.40
C LEU A 770 -21.59 48.39 -12.90
N ILE A 771 -21.09 49.18 -13.86
CA ILE A 771 -19.70 49.07 -14.35
C ILE A 771 -18.70 49.33 -13.22
N GLU A 772 -18.94 50.36 -12.40
CA GLU A 772 -18.11 50.68 -11.24
C GLU A 772 -18.15 49.55 -10.19
N HIS A 773 -19.34 49.04 -9.87
CA HIS A 773 -19.51 47.92 -8.95
C HIS A 773 -18.83 46.65 -9.46
N LYS A 774 -18.99 46.31 -10.73
CA LYS A 774 -18.31 45.20 -11.40
C LYS A 774 -16.79 45.35 -11.37
N THR A 775 -16.29 46.56 -11.61
CA THR A 775 -14.85 46.85 -11.55
C THR A 775 -14.33 46.68 -10.12
N LYS A 776 -15.09 47.13 -9.12
CA LYS A 776 -14.76 46.93 -7.70
C LYS A 776 -14.77 45.44 -7.31
N LEU A 777 -15.77 44.69 -7.73
CA LEU A 777 -15.83 43.25 -7.47
C LEU A 777 -14.69 42.51 -8.19
N LYS A 778 -14.34 42.90 -9.42
CA LYS A 778 -13.22 42.31 -10.14
C LYS A 778 -11.90 42.55 -9.40
N ARG A 779 -11.65 43.77 -8.91
CA ARG A 779 -10.48 44.07 -8.06
C ARG A 779 -10.47 43.24 -6.77
N THR A 780 -11.64 43.03 -6.17
CA THR A 780 -11.81 42.20 -4.96
C THR A 780 -11.47 40.73 -5.26
N ILE A 781 -11.99 40.19 -6.37
CA ILE A 781 -11.68 38.84 -6.86
C ILE A 781 -10.18 38.72 -7.17
N ASP A 782 -9.59 39.69 -7.86
CA ASP A 782 -8.17 39.68 -8.22
C ASP A 782 -7.28 39.66 -6.97
N LYS A 783 -7.66 40.39 -5.91
CA LYS A 783 -7.01 40.33 -4.60
C LYS A 783 -7.21 38.97 -3.92
N MET A 784 -8.43 38.45 -3.90
CA MET A 784 -8.71 37.14 -3.29
C MET A 784 -7.99 35.99 -3.99
N LYS A 785 -7.78 36.11 -5.30
CA LYS A 785 -7.07 35.12 -6.13
C LYS A 785 -5.63 34.90 -5.68
N ILE A 786 -5.00 35.88 -5.04
CA ILE A 786 -3.65 35.75 -4.47
C ILE A 786 -3.62 34.64 -3.41
N TYR A 787 -4.73 34.43 -2.70
CA TYR A 787 -4.85 33.42 -1.65
C TYR A 787 -5.28 32.03 -2.17
N ILE A 788 -5.69 31.91 -3.44
CA ILE A 788 -6.30 30.68 -4.01
C ILE A 788 -5.57 30.26 -5.30
N LEU A 789 -4.24 30.17 -5.26
CA LEU A 789 -3.47 29.82 -6.47
C LEU A 789 -3.76 28.37 -6.93
N SER A 790 -3.94 28.23 -8.25
CA SER A 790 -4.19 27.02 -9.06
C SER A 790 -5.41 26.13 -8.74
N ASN A 791 -6.59 26.61 -9.17
CA ASN A 791 -7.66 25.74 -9.68
C ASN A 791 -7.25 25.12 -11.04
N GLU A 792 -6.12 24.42 -11.12
CA GLU A 792 -6.09 23.28 -12.04
C GLU A 792 -7.07 22.25 -11.44
N SER A 793 -7.98 21.76 -12.29
CA SER A 793 -9.15 20.97 -11.89
C SER A 793 -8.79 19.89 -10.84
N PRO A 794 -9.52 19.80 -9.71
CA PRO A 794 -9.36 18.69 -8.76
C PRO A 794 -9.60 17.31 -9.38
N GLU A 795 -10.08 17.22 -10.63
CA GLU A 795 -10.21 15.97 -11.39
C GLU A 795 -8.89 15.20 -11.57
N ASN A 796 -7.72 15.86 -11.49
CA ASN A 796 -6.44 15.16 -11.51
C ASN A 796 -6.08 14.49 -10.17
N ASP A 797 -6.64 14.96 -9.04
CA ASP A 797 -6.41 14.38 -7.71
C ASP A 797 -7.23 13.10 -7.48
N ALA A 798 -8.29 12.86 -8.27
CA ALA A 798 -9.13 11.65 -8.19
C ALA A 798 -8.42 10.35 -8.65
N LYS A 799 -7.24 10.46 -9.29
CA LYS A 799 -6.44 9.30 -9.72
C LYS A 799 -5.57 8.76 -8.59
N GLY A 800 -6.22 8.15 -7.58
CA GLY A 800 -5.62 7.26 -6.57
C GLY A 800 -4.61 7.88 -5.60
N LEU A 801 -4.47 7.24 -4.43
CA LEU A 801 -3.33 7.43 -3.52
C LEU A 801 -2.04 7.03 -4.25
N GLY A 802 -1.08 7.93 -4.40
CA GLY A 802 0.19 7.61 -5.06
C GLY A 802 1.21 8.72 -4.96
N ASN A 803 2.45 8.34 -4.65
CA ASN A 803 3.59 9.25 -4.50
C ASN A 803 4.24 9.56 -5.85
N ASP A 804 5.00 10.65 -5.87
CA ASP A 804 5.99 10.90 -6.93
C ASP A 804 7.08 9.80 -6.85
N PRO A 805 7.22 8.93 -7.87
CA PRO A 805 8.18 7.83 -7.83
C PRO A 805 9.65 8.31 -7.81
N SER A 806 9.91 9.60 -8.05
CA SER A 806 11.26 10.17 -7.99
C SER A 806 11.71 10.52 -6.57
N ARG A 807 10.83 10.44 -5.57
CA ARG A 807 11.15 10.77 -4.17
C ARG A 807 10.88 9.59 -3.26
N CYS A 808 11.78 9.38 -2.31
CA CYS A 808 11.56 8.38 -1.27
C CYS A 808 10.34 8.78 -0.42
N ALA A 809 9.38 7.86 -0.31
CA ALA A 809 8.21 7.97 0.56
C ALA A 809 8.18 6.82 1.57
N TRP A 810 9.33 6.20 1.82
CA TRP A 810 9.47 5.04 2.68
C TRP A 810 10.04 5.45 4.03
N VAL A 811 9.37 5.02 5.09
CA VAL A 811 9.85 5.14 6.47
C VAL A 811 10.03 3.74 7.05
N PRO A 812 11.00 3.51 7.95
CA PRO A 812 11.17 2.20 8.55
C PRO A 812 9.88 1.70 9.19
N ALA A 813 9.56 0.42 9.03
CA ALA A 813 8.38 -0.17 9.65
C ALA A 813 8.56 -0.23 11.16
N ILE A 814 7.48 0.06 11.89
CA ILE A 814 7.40 -0.07 13.36
C ILE A 814 6.67 -1.38 13.67
N PHE A 815 7.27 -2.19 14.53
CA PHE A 815 6.69 -3.45 15.00
C PHE A 815 7.33 -3.80 16.34
N SER A 816 6.61 -4.57 17.17
CA SER A 816 7.17 -5.09 18.41
C SER A 816 7.89 -6.42 18.14
N ASN A 817 9.16 -6.50 18.51
CA ASN A 817 9.93 -7.76 18.52
C ASN A 817 9.86 -8.35 19.93
N SER A 818 8.76 -9.05 20.24
CA SER A 818 8.74 -9.96 21.39
C SER A 818 9.01 -11.37 20.87
N GLU A 819 9.84 -12.16 21.56
CA GLU A 819 10.33 -13.49 21.13
C GLU A 819 9.21 -14.47 20.68
N ILE A 820 7.95 -14.17 21.02
CA ILE A 820 6.80 -15.02 20.79
C ILE A 820 5.75 -14.34 19.89
N ASN A 821 5.72 -13.01 19.77
CA ASN A 821 4.63 -12.28 19.11
C ASN A 821 5.07 -11.00 18.39
N TYR A 822 4.81 -10.94 17.09
CA TYR A 822 5.02 -9.75 16.26
C TYR A 822 3.73 -8.95 16.14
N VAL A 823 3.67 -7.81 16.81
CA VAL A 823 2.54 -6.88 16.68
C VAL A 823 2.83 -5.92 15.54
N ARG A 824 1.98 -5.98 14.50
CA ARG A 824 1.97 -4.99 13.42
C ARG A 824 0.81 -4.04 13.58
N VAL A 825 1.13 -2.77 13.43
CA VAL A 825 0.14 -1.69 13.48
C VAL A 825 0.24 -0.87 12.21
N TYR A 826 -0.86 -0.86 11.46
CA TYR A 826 -1.06 0.07 10.36
C TYR A 826 -1.89 1.25 10.85
N GLY A 827 -2.01 2.28 10.02
CA GLY A 827 -2.64 3.48 10.53
C GLY A 827 -2.38 4.72 9.74
N GLY A 828 -3.04 5.79 10.17
CA GLY A 828 -2.93 7.06 9.52
C GLY A 828 -3.50 8.23 10.30
N VAL A 829 -3.68 9.34 9.59
CA VAL A 829 -4.41 10.51 10.06
C VAL A 829 -5.50 10.82 9.05
N ASN A 830 -6.74 10.83 9.52
CA ASN A 830 -7.88 11.30 8.77
C ASN A 830 -8.29 12.69 9.27
N ASN A 831 -7.72 13.72 8.66
CA ASN A 831 -8.03 15.12 8.88
C ASN A 831 -9.05 15.61 7.82
N THR A 832 -10.13 14.85 7.65
CA THR A 832 -11.24 15.26 6.80
C THR A 832 -12.02 16.38 7.47
N LEU A 833 -12.33 17.41 6.69
CA LEU A 833 -13.06 18.57 7.17
C LEU A 833 -14.56 18.28 7.15
N ASP A 834 -15.16 18.23 8.32
CA ASP A 834 -16.60 18.30 8.53
C ASP A 834 -16.91 19.62 9.24
N VAL A 835 -17.84 20.43 8.71
CA VAL A 835 -18.12 21.78 9.23
C VAL A 835 -19.58 21.93 9.63
N HIS A 836 -19.83 22.52 10.79
CA HIS A 836 -21.17 22.76 11.31
C HIS A 836 -21.33 24.20 11.81
N GLN A 837 -22.38 24.89 11.37
CA GLN A 837 -22.63 26.27 11.82
C GLN A 837 -23.28 26.27 13.20
N VAL A 838 -22.81 27.12 14.11
CA VAL A 838 -23.35 27.31 15.47
C VAL A 838 -23.76 28.76 15.70
N ASP A 839 -24.71 28.97 16.61
CA ASP A 839 -25.28 30.30 16.86
C ASP A 839 -24.31 31.24 17.58
N ASN A 840 -23.53 30.73 18.53
CA ASN A 840 -22.62 31.52 19.36
C ASN A 840 -21.31 30.77 19.65
N ILE A 841 -20.17 31.45 19.47
CA ILE A 841 -18.83 30.96 19.84
C ILE A 841 -18.23 31.87 20.90
N SER A 842 -17.68 31.29 21.97
CA SER A 842 -16.87 32.01 22.94
C SER A 842 -15.51 32.37 22.35
N LEU A 843 -15.21 33.67 22.24
CA LEU A 843 -13.94 34.14 21.70
C LEU A 843 -12.85 34.21 22.77
N PRO A 844 -11.59 33.84 22.44
CA PRO A 844 -10.47 34.00 23.36
C PRO A 844 -10.19 35.48 23.67
N LYS A 845 -9.69 35.74 24.88
CA LYS A 845 -9.44 37.11 25.38
C LYS A 845 -8.34 37.86 24.62
N SER A 846 -7.39 37.13 24.02
CA SER A 846 -6.26 37.68 23.28
C SER A 846 -6.28 37.21 21.82
N ILE A 847 -6.89 38.03 20.96
CA ILE A 847 -6.88 37.83 19.50
C ILE A 847 -5.95 38.88 18.90
N LYS A 848 -4.96 38.43 18.12
CA LYS A 848 -4.17 39.32 17.27
C LYS A 848 -4.71 39.24 15.85
N THR A 849 -4.82 40.41 15.22
CA THR A 849 -5.18 40.51 13.81
C THR A 849 -3.92 40.57 12.96
N VAL A 850 -3.85 39.73 11.93
CA VAL A 850 -2.73 39.66 10.99
C VAL A 850 -3.24 39.97 9.60
N LYS A 851 -2.74 41.05 8.99
CA LYS A 851 -3.10 41.41 7.61
C LYS A 851 -2.50 40.40 6.63
N ALA A 852 -3.35 39.79 5.81
CA ALA A 852 -2.97 38.70 4.90
C ALA A 852 -1.95 39.16 3.83
N GLU A 853 -2.23 40.25 3.13
CA GLU A 853 -1.47 40.72 1.97
C GLU A 853 0.04 40.90 2.25
N LYS A 854 0.39 41.68 3.27
CA LYS A 854 1.79 41.93 3.66
C LYS A 854 2.52 40.65 4.08
N SER A 855 1.80 39.73 4.72
CA SER A 855 2.37 38.48 5.22
C SER A 855 2.63 37.50 4.06
N PHE A 856 1.68 37.38 3.14
CA PHE A 856 1.81 36.56 1.93
C PHE A 856 2.95 37.03 1.03
N GLU A 857 3.07 38.34 0.80
CA GLU A 857 4.15 38.90 -0.02
C GLU A 857 5.53 38.58 0.59
N LYS A 858 5.67 38.74 1.91
CA LYS A 858 6.91 38.41 2.63
C LYS A 858 7.27 36.93 2.52
N VAL A 859 6.31 36.04 2.80
CA VAL A 859 6.54 34.58 2.73
C VAL A 859 6.86 34.13 1.31
N ASN A 860 6.13 34.63 0.30
CA ASN A 860 6.38 34.28 -1.09
C ASN A 860 7.77 34.75 -1.56
N LYS A 861 8.24 35.92 -1.13
CA LYS A 861 9.61 36.40 -1.39
C LYS A 861 10.66 35.46 -0.79
N VAL A 862 10.48 35.02 0.45
CA VAL A 862 11.38 34.05 1.11
C VAL A 862 11.37 32.71 0.36
N ARG A 863 10.19 32.20 0.01
CA ARG A 863 10.03 30.94 -0.74
C ARG A 863 10.71 30.99 -2.11
N GLN A 864 10.62 32.11 -2.82
CA GLN A 864 11.32 32.31 -4.09
C GLN A 864 12.85 32.29 -3.92
N GLN A 865 13.35 32.90 -2.85
CA GLN A 865 14.78 32.88 -2.52
C GLN A 865 15.27 31.47 -2.16
N GLU A 866 14.52 30.72 -1.34
CA GLU A 866 14.82 29.33 -0.98
C GLU A 866 14.82 28.42 -2.22
N GLN A 867 13.81 28.55 -3.10
CA GLN A 867 13.76 27.78 -4.35
C GLN A 867 14.93 28.11 -5.27
N GLN A 868 15.33 29.38 -5.36
CA GLN A 868 16.49 29.80 -6.13
C GLN A 868 17.80 29.26 -5.54
N PHE A 869 17.93 29.27 -4.21
CA PHE A 869 19.07 28.70 -3.50
C PHE A 869 19.19 27.18 -3.73
N ASN A 870 18.09 26.44 -3.59
CA ASN A 870 18.05 25.00 -3.81
C ASN A 870 18.39 24.64 -5.26
N ARG A 871 17.83 25.38 -6.24
CA ARG A 871 18.20 25.22 -7.66
C ARG A 871 19.70 25.45 -7.89
N ASN A 872 20.27 26.49 -7.28
CA ASN A 872 21.71 26.78 -7.39
C ASN A 872 22.58 25.70 -6.74
N GLN A 873 22.16 25.12 -5.60
CA GLN A 873 22.86 23.99 -4.99
C GLN A 873 22.81 22.74 -5.87
N SER A 874 21.63 22.35 -6.36
CA SER A 874 21.49 21.19 -7.26
C SER A 874 22.35 21.37 -8.54
N GLN A 875 22.39 22.57 -9.10
CA GLN A 875 23.25 22.89 -10.24
C GLN A 875 24.74 22.76 -9.90
N LYS A 876 25.19 23.24 -8.73
CA LYS A 876 26.59 23.07 -8.27
C LYS A 876 26.97 21.60 -8.07
N ILE A 877 26.08 20.79 -7.48
CA ILE A 877 26.31 19.36 -7.28
C ILE A 877 26.43 18.66 -8.63
N SER A 878 25.54 18.95 -9.58
CA SER A 878 25.61 18.39 -10.94
C SER A 878 26.86 18.82 -11.72
N ALA A 879 27.33 20.06 -11.52
CA ALA A 879 28.57 20.54 -12.14
C ALA A 879 29.82 19.92 -11.51
N SER A 880 29.82 19.67 -10.20
CA SER A 880 30.93 19.02 -9.50
C SER A 880 31.04 17.53 -9.85
N ALA A 881 29.92 16.83 -10.03
CA ALA A 881 29.89 15.45 -10.47
C ALA A 881 30.45 15.26 -11.90
N ASN A 882 30.31 16.27 -12.77
CA ASN A 882 30.85 16.24 -14.13
C ASN A 882 32.37 16.55 -14.20
N ASN A 883 32.95 17.17 -13.16
CA ASN A 883 34.37 17.54 -13.13
C ASN A 883 35.28 16.51 -12.44
N SER A 884 34.73 15.51 -11.74
CA SER A 884 35.50 14.46 -11.04
C SER A 884 35.77 13.19 -11.87
N GLY A 885 35.45 13.18 -13.18
CA GLY A 885 35.74 12.06 -14.08
C GLY A 885 37.14 12.10 -14.69
N SER A 886 38.20 11.83 -13.90
CA SER A 886 39.55 11.63 -14.44
C SER A 886 39.82 10.17 -14.84
N ARG A 887 39.79 9.93 -16.17
CA ARG A 887 40.52 8.91 -16.98
C ARG A 887 40.48 7.42 -16.60
N THR A 888 39.99 6.61 -17.55
CA THR A 888 40.82 5.68 -18.36
C THR A 888 40.21 5.50 -19.74
N ARG A 889 41.04 5.62 -20.78
CA ARG A 889 40.72 5.59 -22.20
C ARG A 889 41.36 4.32 -22.79
N PRO A 890 40.65 3.41 -23.46
CA PRO A 890 41.26 2.48 -24.39
C PRO A 890 41.11 2.98 -25.83
N GLU A 891 42.05 2.53 -26.64
CA GLU A 891 42.51 3.09 -27.90
C GLU A 891 41.54 2.95 -29.07
N ASN A 892 41.71 3.89 -30.01
CA ASN A 892 41.12 3.90 -31.35
C ASN A 892 41.65 2.73 -32.20
N ASN A 893 40.83 2.25 -33.13
CA ASN A 893 41.27 2.05 -34.50
C ASN A 893 40.17 2.34 -35.53
N GLN A 894 40.58 3.02 -36.59
CA GLN A 894 39.77 3.65 -37.64
C GLN A 894 39.39 2.71 -38.80
N ALA A 895 38.22 3.04 -39.38
CA ALA A 895 37.87 3.13 -40.81
C ALA A 895 37.87 1.88 -41.71
N THR A 896 36.74 1.62 -42.40
CA THR A 896 36.50 2.10 -43.79
C THR A 896 35.14 1.64 -44.38
N SER A 897 34.46 2.61 -45.00
CA SER A 897 33.63 2.60 -46.22
C SER A 897 32.68 1.44 -46.61
N GLY A 898 31.45 1.83 -46.92
CA GLY A 898 30.88 1.65 -48.27
C GLY A 898 29.78 0.59 -48.44
N GLY A 899 28.65 0.98 -49.03
CA GLY A 899 27.73 0.02 -49.67
C GLY A 899 26.25 0.36 -49.59
N SER A 900 25.73 0.86 -50.69
CA SER A 900 24.31 1.08 -51.03
C SER A 900 23.46 -0.20 -51.05
N GLY A 901 22.15 -0.04 -50.84
CA GLY A 901 21.16 -0.69 -51.71
C GLY A 901 20.21 -1.74 -51.10
N ASP A 902 18.93 -1.42 -51.23
CA ASP A 902 17.79 -2.30 -51.49
C ASP A 902 17.13 -3.16 -50.39
N LYS A 903 15.86 -2.78 -50.15
CA LYS A 903 14.61 -3.57 -50.19
C LYS A 903 14.34 -4.66 -49.15
N ASN A 904 13.15 -4.50 -48.57
CA ASN A 904 12.19 -5.53 -48.18
C ASN A 904 12.65 -6.60 -47.19
N ARG A 905 12.11 -6.53 -45.96
CA ARG A 905 11.31 -7.64 -45.43
C ARG A 905 10.44 -7.24 -44.25
N ASN A 906 9.18 -7.65 -44.38
CA ASN A 906 8.10 -7.62 -43.41
C ASN A 906 8.54 -8.07 -42.01
N ASN A 907 8.10 -7.33 -40.99
CA ASN A 907 7.78 -7.93 -39.69
C ASN A 907 6.46 -7.36 -39.16
N ASN A 908 5.48 -8.25 -39.10
CA ASN A 908 4.18 -8.07 -38.48
C ASN A 908 4.36 -7.80 -36.98
N ASN A 909 4.16 -6.55 -36.57
CA ASN A 909 3.85 -6.21 -35.19
C ASN A 909 2.33 -6.08 -35.06
N GLN A 910 1.69 -7.15 -34.56
CA GLN A 910 0.36 -7.06 -33.96
C GLN A 910 0.49 -6.20 -32.69
N ARG A 911 0.23 -4.90 -32.83
CA ARG A 911 -0.12 -4.04 -31.70
C ARG A 911 -1.54 -4.39 -31.29
N GLU A 912 -1.69 -4.96 -30.10
CA GLU A 912 -2.96 -4.98 -29.39
C GLU A 912 -3.48 -3.53 -29.28
N ARG A 913 -4.58 -3.26 -29.97
CA ARG A 913 -5.30 -1.99 -29.84
C ARG A 913 -5.98 -2.02 -28.48
N GLU A 914 -5.48 -1.21 -27.55
CA GLU A 914 -6.21 -0.86 -26.35
C GLU A 914 -7.62 -0.39 -26.73
N LYS A 915 -8.64 -1.02 -26.12
CA LYS A 915 -10.04 -0.64 -26.31
C LYS A 915 -10.22 0.80 -25.81
N PRO A 916 -10.92 1.67 -26.56
CA PRO A 916 -11.21 3.02 -26.09
C PRO A 916 -12.04 2.95 -24.78
N PRO A 917 -11.84 3.89 -23.84
CA PRO A 917 -12.60 3.93 -22.60
C PRO A 917 -14.11 3.96 -22.91
N LYS A 918 -14.86 3.08 -22.23
CA LYS A 918 -16.33 3.03 -22.35
C LYS A 918 -16.89 4.41 -22.00
N LYS A 919 -17.62 5.04 -22.94
CA LYS A 919 -18.39 6.27 -22.68
C LYS A 919 -19.33 6.03 -21.50
N GLU A 920 -19.31 6.95 -20.52
CA GLU A 920 -20.28 6.96 -19.43
C GLU A 920 -21.72 6.93 -19.97
N SER A 921 -22.56 6.11 -19.34
CA SER A 921 -23.97 6.01 -19.71
C SER A 921 -24.69 7.31 -19.32
N SER A 922 -25.50 7.87 -20.21
CA SER A 922 -26.24 9.09 -19.92
C SER A 922 -27.34 8.84 -18.87
N VAL A 923 -27.76 9.88 -18.14
CA VAL A 923 -28.85 9.81 -17.15
C VAL A 923 -30.11 9.15 -17.75
N ASN A 924 -30.41 9.44 -19.02
CA ASN A 924 -31.54 8.86 -19.74
C ASN A 924 -31.38 7.34 -19.99
N GLN A 925 -30.17 6.83 -20.18
CA GLN A 925 -29.90 5.40 -20.30
C GLN A 925 -30.09 4.69 -18.95
N PHE A 926 -29.64 5.31 -17.86
CA PHE A 926 -29.79 4.77 -16.51
C PHE A 926 -31.25 4.79 -16.03
N ALA A 927 -32.00 5.87 -16.31
CA ALA A 927 -33.43 5.93 -16.05
C ALA A 927 -34.21 4.84 -16.82
N ARG A 928 -33.74 4.47 -18.03
CA ARG A 928 -34.30 3.35 -18.79
C ARG A 928 -34.03 2.00 -18.10
N LEU A 929 -32.84 1.79 -17.55
CA LEU A 929 -32.51 0.58 -16.78
C LEU A 929 -33.39 0.41 -15.54
N VAL A 930 -33.69 1.50 -14.83
CA VAL A 930 -34.63 1.47 -13.70
C VAL A 930 -36.04 1.09 -14.17
N LYS A 931 -36.53 1.71 -15.25
CA LYS A 931 -37.86 1.39 -15.83
C LYS A 931 -37.96 -0.05 -16.35
N THR A 932 -36.88 -0.62 -16.86
CA THR A 932 -36.86 -2.01 -17.37
C THR A 932 -36.50 -3.03 -16.30
N GLY A 933 -36.34 -2.63 -15.03
CA GLY A 933 -35.97 -3.53 -13.92
C GLY A 933 -34.54 -4.08 -13.98
N GLY A 934 -33.67 -3.46 -14.80
CA GLY A 934 -32.26 -3.81 -14.92
C GLY A 934 -31.34 -3.08 -13.94
N ALA A 935 -31.87 -2.13 -13.16
CA ALA A 935 -31.15 -1.47 -12.08
C ALA A 935 -31.29 -2.26 -10.75
N PRO A 936 -30.36 -2.08 -9.79
CA PRO A 936 -30.50 -2.61 -8.43
C PRO A 936 -31.86 -2.31 -7.81
N LYS A 937 -32.46 -3.29 -7.12
CA LYS A 937 -33.85 -3.23 -6.62
C LYS A 937 -34.11 -2.08 -5.65
N GLN A 938 -33.05 -1.55 -5.03
CA GLN A 938 -33.05 -0.46 -4.07
C GLN A 938 -33.24 0.91 -4.72
N ILE A 939 -32.94 1.04 -6.02
CA ILE A 939 -33.12 2.28 -6.78
C ILE A 939 -34.59 2.41 -7.20
N ASP A 940 -35.20 3.53 -6.86
CA ASP A 940 -36.59 3.85 -7.21
C ASP A 940 -36.67 4.60 -8.54
N ARG A 941 -35.90 5.69 -8.68
CA ARG A 941 -35.82 6.49 -9.91
C ARG A 941 -34.54 7.30 -9.99
N ILE A 942 -34.28 7.87 -11.17
CA ILE A 942 -33.13 8.73 -11.43
C ILE A 942 -33.63 10.00 -12.10
N ASP A 943 -33.25 11.14 -11.54
CA ASP A 943 -33.66 12.46 -12.01
C ASP A 943 -32.44 13.20 -12.57
N ALA A 944 -32.61 13.92 -13.68
CA ALA A 944 -31.54 14.70 -14.33
C ALA A 944 -31.12 15.95 -13.54
N GLY A 945 -31.84 16.28 -12.46
CA GLY A 945 -31.68 17.55 -11.76
C GLY A 945 -32.31 18.71 -12.54
N ASN A 946 -32.55 19.82 -11.84
CA ASN A 946 -33.00 21.07 -12.41
C ASN A 946 -31.89 22.13 -12.23
N PRO A 947 -31.12 22.45 -13.28
CA PRO A 947 -30.02 23.40 -13.21
C PRO A 947 -30.46 24.78 -12.70
N ASP A 948 -31.67 25.22 -13.06
CA ASP A 948 -32.21 26.53 -12.68
C ASP A 948 -32.52 26.65 -11.18
N ARG A 949 -32.55 25.51 -10.46
CA ARG A 949 -32.73 25.42 -9.01
C ARG A 949 -31.45 24.96 -8.29
N GLY A 950 -30.34 24.83 -9.00
CA GLY A 950 -29.09 24.26 -8.46
C GLY A 950 -29.18 22.77 -8.14
N GLU A 951 -30.21 22.07 -8.63
CA GLU A 951 -30.38 20.64 -8.39
C GLU A 951 -29.49 19.83 -9.35
N LYS A 952 -28.57 19.05 -8.78
CA LYS A 952 -27.71 18.12 -9.52
C LYS A 952 -28.50 16.88 -9.97
N PRO A 953 -28.06 16.15 -11.01
CA PRO A 953 -28.57 14.82 -11.29
C PRO A 953 -28.41 13.91 -10.07
N HIS A 954 -29.45 13.16 -9.71
CA HIS A 954 -29.48 12.35 -8.49
C HIS A 954 -30.32 11.08 -8.65
N VAL A 955 -30.02 10.08 -7.82
CA VAL A 955 -30.71 8.79 -7.75
C VAL A 955 -31.55 8.76 -6.47
N HIS A 956 -32.82 8.41 -6.58
CA HIS A 956 -33.71 8.16 -5.44
C HIS A 956 -33.72 6.68 -5.09
N PHE A 957 -33.69 6.38 -3.79
CA PHE A 957 -33.79 5.03 -3.25
C PHE A 957 -35.19 4.79 -2.68
N LYS A 958 -35.62 3.54 -2.65
CA LYS A 958 -36.91 3.15 -2.06
C LYS A 958 -37.02 3.44 -0.55
N GLY A 959 -35.90 3.65 0.14
CA GLY A 959 -35.83 4.11 1.54
C GLY A 959 -35.99 5.63 1.72
N GLY A 960 -36.37 6.37 0.67
CA GLY A 960 -36.64 7.81 0.73
C GLY A 960 -35.40 8.72 0.63
N GLY A 961 -34.19 8.15 0.66
CA GLY A 961 -32.96 8.90 0.42
C GLY A 961 -32.73 9.22 -1.06
N ALA A 962 -31.99 10.28 -1.33
CA ALA A 962 -31.58 10.67 -2.69
C ALA A 962 -30.10 11.10 -2.72
N LEU A 963 -29.31 10.50 -3.61
CA LEU A 963 -27.87 10.73 -3.73
C LEU A 963 -27.53 11.40 -5.07
N ASN A 964 -26.80 12.51 -5.03
CA ASN A 964 -26.32 13.24 -6.21
C ASN A 964 -25.25 12.44 -6.96
N LYS A 965 -25.06 12.73 -8.26
CA LYS A 965 -24.04 12.07 -9.12
C LYS A 965 -22.63 12.17 -8.54
N ASP A 966 -22.33 13.20 -7.76
CA ASP A 966 -21.03 13.43 -7.11
C ASP A 966 -20.89 12.71 -5.74
N GLY A 967 -21.86 11.88 -5.36
CA GLY A 967 -21.82 11.09 -4.11
C GLY A 967 -22.32 11.84 -2.87
N THR A 968 -22.79 13.08 -3.00
CA THR A 968 -23.38 13.82 -1.87
C THR A 968 -24.88 13.51 -1.70
N TRP A 969 -25.40 13.51 -0.47
CA TRP A 969 -26.84 13.34 -0.24
C TRP A 969 -27.61 14.61 -0.63
N LYS A 970 -28.62 14.47 -1.48
CA LYS A 970 -29.65 15.49 -1.69
C LYS A 970 -30.58 15.53 -0.46
N HIS A 971 -31.10 14.38 -0.06
CA HIS A 971 -31.82 14.18 1.20
C HIS A 971 -31.48 12.79 1.75
N LYS A 972 -31.25 12.67 3.07
CA LYS A 972 -30.92 11.40 3.73
C LYS A 972 -32.15 10.48 3.84
N PRO A 973 -31.98 9.15 3.86
CA PRO A 973 -33.07 8.22 4.16
C PRO A 973 -33.67 8.52 5.53
N SER A 974 -35.00 8.52 5.64
CA SER A 974 -35.69 8.80 6.91
C SER A 974 -35.54 7.69 7.94
N ASP A 975 -35.11 6.49 7.52
CA ASP A 975 -34.96 5.29 8.34
C ASP A 975 -33.51 5.07 8.83
N GLY A 976 -32.59 5.99 8.55
CA GLY A 976 -31.19 5.89 8.96
C GLY A 976 -30.39 4.80 8.22
N SER A 977 -30.89 4.28 7.10
CA SER A 977 -30.26 3.20 6.32
C SER A 977 -29.02 3.61 5.50
N GLU A 978 -28.37 4.73 5.84
CA GLU A 978 -27.22 5.31 5.11
C GLU A 978 -26.13 4.26 4.82
N ASN A 979 -25.80 3.41 5.79
CA ASN A 979 -24.74 2.40 5.67
C ASN A 979 -25.10 1.20 4.79
N LYS A 980 -26.39 0.93 4.51
CA LYS A 980 -26.83 -0.18 3.65
C LYS A 980 -26.86 0.17 2.16
N ILE A 981 -26.76 1.46 1.82
CA ILE A 981 -26.89 1.96 0.44
C ILE A 981 -25.51 2.09 -0.25
N PHE A 982 -24.42 2.16 0.51
CA PHE A 982 -23.05 2.24 -0.01
C PHE A 982 -22.41 0.87 -0.35
N THR A 983 -23.00 -0.23 0.11
CA THR A 983 -22.72 -1.61 -0.32
C THR A 983 -23.56 -2.00 -1.53
#